data_AF-A0A1H1ZN06-F1
#
_entry.id   AF-A0A1H1ZN06-F1
#
_cell.length_a   1.000
_cell.length_b   1.000
_cell.length_c   1.000
_cell.angle_alpha   90.00
_cell.angle_beta   90.00
_cell.angle_gamma   90.00
#
_symmetry.space_group_name_H-M   'P 1'
#
loop_
_entity.id
_entity.type
_entity.pdbx_description
1 polymer ?
#
loop_
_entity_poly.entity_id
_entity_poly.type
_entity_poly.pdbx_seq_one_letter_code
_entity_poly.pdbx_strand_id
1 'polypeptide(L)'
;MSAEQIVVSRRMLLKAGGGFAAAFAVFGTAACSGGDESPNPFGSAGGDPDVLESPMLTERVDAGELPALAERLPSTPMVVEPWDSVGRFGGNLRRAQTTPTHDGALQAFASAGLIEWNKAADGSQPSLAESFEKSPDNRTYTFVLREGLKWSDGAPFTSADLKFTVDHVLNHDVLFPSPAFWFSDAGQTRPTIETPDELTVIINFTQPFALFEKFLCHPGVSFQFLKPKHYMEQFHADLADPATVTAAASAAGFDTWDQYFFDRDNWWTNVERPVLGAFLVTSPANAQSGTAALERNPYYYKTDPDGRQLPYIDTMQIQVLDQDALDLRAANGDLDFQGFYLGYNSTQVYLQNAEQKAFEVLRWQPSAGLMAICPNLSHADPVLRELFGDVRFRAALSHAVNREEMNDTLLGGLGVIRHPIATESSDYYVEGSGERFIEYDVDEANRLLDEIGLTQRNGDGTRLRADGAPLEFVITYLDFDAGLAPTDVFEMVRKNWAEIGIKVVSRPVDQTLYTEIRMANDFDFDGVAHPSDDFDLEPVWFVPTADNSHTAPAYGKWYSTSGAEGMQPSPEFQQLMDTWDAMRTADSDDARIEAGRAIMQQHDENVYAIGLVGLPFQPVIAKTALKNVRDDEPKLSFYYGREGISKPEQLYFAE
;
A
#
# COMPACT_ATOMS: atom_id res chain seq x y z
N MET A 1 40.51 -3.45 -10.40
CA MET A 1 39.67 -4.63 -10.69
C MET A 1 38.31 -4.31 -10.13
N SER A 2 37.43 -3.91 -11.02
CA SER A 2 36.15 -3.27 -10.79
C SER A 2 35.11 -4.25 -10.26
N ALA A 3 34.39 -3.86 -9.22
CA ALA A 3 33.17 -4.52 -8.78
C ALA A 3 32.03 -4.02 -9.68
N GLU A 4 31.66 -4.82 -10.68
CA GLU A 4 30.37 -4.69 -11.35
C GLU A 4 29.33 -5.31 -10.41
N GLN A 5 28.56 -4.47 -9.72
CA GLN A 5 27.31 -4.89 -9.10
C GLN A 5 26.26 -5.04 -10.21
N ILE A 6 25.66 -6.22 -10.29
CA ILE A 6 24.63 -6.55 -11.27
C ILE A 6 23.35 -5.82 -10.85
N VAL A 7 23.09 -4.70 -11.52
CA VAL A 7 21.77 -4.10 -11.70
C VAL A 7 20.81 -5.20 -12.16
N VAL A 8 19.61 -5.31 -11.58
CA VAL A 8 18.53 -6.16 -12.10
C VAL A 8 18.35 -5.84 -13.59
N SER A 9 18.90 -6.71 -14.45
CA SER A 9 19.01 -6.39 -15.87
C SER A 9 17.64 -6.50 -16.53
N ARG A 10 17.39 -5.64 -17.53
CA ARG A 10 16.21 -5.60 -18.42
C ARG A 10 15.67 -6.96 -18.92
N ARG A 11 16.44 -8.06 -18.82
CA ARG A 11 15.97 -9.41 -19.18
C ARG A 11 15.04 -10.08 -18.17
N MET A 12 15.02 -9.64 -16.90
CA MET A 12 14.09 -10.16 -15.88
C MET A 12 12.66 -9.64 -16.11
N LEU A 13 12.50 -8.35 -16.41
CA LEU A 13 11.20 -7.73 -16.66
C LEU A 13 10.57 -8.15 -18.00
N LEU A 14 11.39 -8.37 -19.04
CA LEU A 14 10.91 -8.77 -20.37
C LEU A 14 10.51 -10.25 -20.51
N LYS A 15 10.72 -11.10 -19.49
CA LYS A 15 10.19 -12.47 -19.46
C LYS A 15 8.95 -12.62 -18.58
N ALA A 16 8.68 -11.66 -17.70
CA ALA A 16 7.42 -11.56 -16.96
C ALA A 16 6.33 -10.79 -17.73
N GLY A 17 6.70 -10.00 -18.75
CA GLY A 17 5.76 -9.36 -19.67
C GLY A 17 6.21 -9.49 -21.13
N GLY A 18 5.54 -10.34 -21.91
CA GLY A 18 5.69 -10.36 -23.37
C GLY A 18 5.73 -11.73 -24.03
N GLY A 19 4.56 -12.37 -24.18
CA GLY A 19 4.34 -13.54 -25.03
C GLY A 19 3.36 -13.24 -26.17
N PHE A 20 3.84 -12.56 -27.21
CA PHE A 20 3.37 -12.48 -28.60
C PHE A 20 1.87 -12.72 -28.94
N ALA A 21 1.26 -11.68 -29.51
CA ALA A 21 0.08 -11.76 -30.38
C ALA A 21 0.50 -11.90 -31.87
N ALA A 22 -0.13 -12.84 -32.60
CA ALA A 22 -0.53 -12.80 -34.03
C ALA A 22 -0.85 -14.23 -34.52
N ALA A 23 -1.85 -14.55 -35.33
CA ALA A 23 -3.06 -13.91 -35.84
C ALA A 23 -3.81 -15.01 -36.63
N PHE A 24 -5.14 -15.13 -36.47
CA PHE A 24 -6.17 -15.14 -37.55
C PHE A 24 -7.50 -15.72 -37.06
N ALA A 25 -8.55 -15.00 -37.47
CA ALA A 25 -9.97 -15.17 -37.20
C ALA A 25 -10.58 -16.50 -37.70
N VAL A 26 -11.73 -16.90 -37.14
CA VAL A 26 -13.05 -16.93 -37.84
C VAL A 26 -14.20 -16.93 -36.82
N PHE A 27 -15.21 -16.14 -37.14
CA PHE A 27 -16.54 -16.02 -36.55
C PHE A 27 -17.21 -17.33 -36.09
N GLY A 28 -17.94 -17.23 -34.98
CA GLY A 28 -19.00 -18.14 -34.60
C GLY A 28 -20.05 -17.43 -33.75
N THR A 29 -20.93 -16.68 -34.41
CA THR A 29 -22.17 -16.17 -33.82
C THR A 29 -23.07 -17.33 -33.40
N ALA A 30 -23.43 -17.41 -32.13
CA ALA A 30 -24.61 -18.14 -31.68
C ALA A 30 -25.25 -17.38 -30.52
N ALA A 31 -26.18 -16.50 -30.89
CA ALA A 31 -27.17 -15.95 -30.00
C ALA A 31 -28.24 -17.01 -29.69
N CYS A 32 -28.71 -17.00 -28.45
CA CYS A 32 -30.04 -17.40 -27.98
C CYS A 32 -30.49 -18.87 -28.12
N SER A 33 -30.40 -19.60 -27.00
CA SER A 33 -31.47 -20.46 -26.45
C SER A 33 -31.04 -20.77 -25.01
N GLY A 34 -31.68 -20.22 -23.99
CA GLY A 34 -32.93 -20.77 -23.46
C GLY A 34 -32.60 -21.51 -22.16
N GLY A 35 -33.17 -21.02 -21.06
CA GLY A 35 -33.16 -21.53 -19.68
C GLY A 35 -32.26 -22.72 -19.34
N ASP A 36 -31.28 -22.47 -18.49
CA ASP A 36 -31.17 -23.12 -17.19
C ASP A 36 -30.23 -22.26 -16.32
N GLU A 37 -30.72 -21.85 -15.16
CA GLU A 37 -29.86 -21.32 -14.10
C GLU A 37 -28.78 -22.36 -13.82
N SER A 38 -27.51 -21.99 -14.01
CA SER A 38 -26.41 -22.72 -13.39
C SER A 38 -26.74 -22.83 -11.90
N PRO A 39 -26.78 -24.04 -11.30
CA PRO A 39 -27.03 -24.13 -9.87
C PRO A 39 -25.92 -23.38 -9.15
N ASN A 40 -26.29 -22.33 -8.43
CA ASN A 40 -25.40 -21.66 -7.49
C ASN A 40 -25.00 -22.72 -6.44
N PRO A 41 -23.73 -23.17 -6.38
CA PRO A 41 -23.33 -24.19 -5.42
C PRO A 41 -23.24 -23.65 -3.99
N PHE A 42 -23.42 -22.34 -3.78
CA PHE A 42 -23.32 -21.69 -2.49
C PHE A 42 -24.62 -20.93 -2.18
N GLY A 43 -25.55 -21.65 -1.55
CA GLY A 43 -26.78 -21.07 -1.03
C GLY A 43 -26.50 -20.08 0.11
N SER A 44 -27.33 -19.05 0.20
CA SER A 44 -27.45 -18.22 1.41
C SER A 44 -27.98 -19.09 2.55
N ALA A 45 -27.16 -19.29 3.58
CA ALA A 45 -27.63 -19.86 4.83
C ALA A 45 -26.80 -19.27 5.97
N GLY A 46 -27.34 -18.31 6.71
CA GLY A 46 -26.84 -17.99 8.03
C GLY A 46 -26.89 -19.22 8.94
N GLY A 47 -25.73 -19.65 9.43
CA GLY A 47 -25.59 -20.75 10.38
C GLY A 47 -26.29 -20.52 11.72
N ASP A 48 -26.47 -21.60 12.48
CA ASP A 48 -26.95 -21.56 13.85
C ASP A 48 -26.03 -20.65 14.70
N PRO A 49 -26.56 -19.63 15.39
CA PRO A 49 -25.73 -18.79 16.25
C PRO A 49 -25.01 -19.59 17.34
N ASP A 50 -25.39 -20.81 17.69
CA ASP A 50 -24.69 -21.57 18.74
C ASP A 50 -23.52 -22.44 18.23
N VAL A 51 -23.24 -22.50 16.92
CA VAL A 51 -22.12 -23.28 16.38
C VAL A 51 -20.77 -22.56 16.54
N LEU A 52 -19.73 -23.30 16.94
CA LEU A 52 -18.39 -22.77 17.17
C LEU A 52 -17.49 -22.78 15.93
N GLU A 53 -17.89 -23.46 14.86
CA GLU A 53 -17.20 -23.46 13.58
C GLU A 53 -18.21 -23.46 12.43
N SER A 54 -17.76 -23.09 11.24
CA SER A 54 -18.61 -23.12 10.04
C SER A 54 -19.09 -24.54 9.73
N PRO A 55 -20.35 -24.71 9.31
CA PRO A 55 -20.87 -25.99 8.83
C PRO A 55 -19.98 -26.65 7.77
N MET A 56 -19.35 -25.85 6.89
CA MET A 56 -18.41 -26.37 5.88
C MET A 56 -17.20 -27.07 6.50
N LEU A 57 -16.73 -26.62 7.67
CA LEU A 57 -15.64 -27.27 8.39
C LEU A 57 -16.15 -28.47 9.19
N THR A 58 -17.34 -28.38 9.80
CA THR A 58 -17.99 -29.52 10.46
C THR A 58 -18.13 -30.71 9.51
N GLU A 59 -18.55 -30.49 8.27
CA GLU A 59 -18.65 -31.55 7.25
C GLU A 59 -17.28 -32.23 6.99
N ARG A 60 -16.19 -31.47 6.95
CA ARG A 60 -14.83 -32.02 6.79
C ARG A 60 -14.35 -32.78 8.01
N VAL A 61 -14.72 -32.34 9.21
CA VAL A 61 -14.45 -33.07 10.46
C VAL A 61 -15.21 -34.40 10.48
N ASP A 62 -16.50 -34.38 10.14
CA ASP A 62 -17.35 -35.57 10.08
C ASP A 62 -16.86 -36.57 9.00
N ALA A 63 -16.28 -36.07 7.91
CA ALA A 63 -15.63 -36.88 6.87
C ALA A 63 -14.25 -37.43 7.29
N GLY A 64 -13.68 -36.96 8.40
CA GLY A 64 -12.33 -37.32 8.84
C GLY A 64 -11.20 -36.67 8.02
N GLU A 65 -11.51 -35.61 7.28
CA GLU A 65 -10.58 -34.84 6.45
C GLU A 65 -9.94 -33.67 7.21
N LEU A 66 -10.54 -33.27 8.35
CA LEU A 66 -10.08 -32.18 9.19
C LEU A 66 -10.13 -32.57 10.69
N PRO A 67 -9.14 -32.20 11.51
CA PRO A 67 -9.21 -32.38 12.95
C PRO A 67 -10.35 -31.57 13.59
N ALA A 68 -10.83 -32.02 14.76
CA ALA A 68 -11.84 -31.29 15.52
C ALA A 68 -11.36 -29.88 15.88
N LEU A 69 -12.29 -28.93 16.07
CA LEU A 69 -11.97 -27.52 16.31
C LEU A 69 -10.95 -27.30 17.44
N ALA A 70 -11.11 -27.99 18.56
CA ALA A 70 -10.23 -27.87 19.73
C ALA A 70 -8.78 -28.29 19.45
N GLU A 71 -8.54 -29.13 18.42
CA GLU A 71 -7.18 -29.52 18.00
C GLU A 71 -6.59 -28.52 16.99
N ARG A 72 -7.44 -27.71 16.35
CA ARG A 72 -7.02 -26.71 15.36
C ARG A 72 -6.64 -25.38 16.03
N LEU A 73 -7.48 -24.90 16.95
CA LEU A 73 -7.24 -23.65 17.67
C LEU A 73 -6.00 -23.72 18.58
N PRO A 74 -5.32 -22.58 18.82
CA PRO A 74 -4.33 -22.48 19.90
C PRO A 74 -5.01 -22.59 21.27
N SER A 75 -4.22 -22.82 22.33
CA SER A 75 -4.73 -22.92 23.71
C SER A 75 -5.39 -21.62 24.18
N THR A 76 -4.87 -20.48 23.74
CA THR A 76 -5.41 -19.14 23.96
C THR A 76 -5.65 -18.45 22.61
N PRO A 77 -6.81 -18.63 21.97
CA PRO A 77 -7.17 -17.90 20.74
C PRO A 77 -7.17 -16.38 20.95
N MET A 78 -6.91 -15.64 19.88
CA MET A 78 -7.13 -14.18 19.91
C MET A 78 -8.63 -13.93 19.80
N VAL A 79 -9.20 -13.21 20.77
CA VAL A 79 -10.61 -12.80 20.73
C VAL A 79 -10.74 -11.49 19.96
N VAL A 80 -11.60 -11.48 18.94
CA VAL A 80 -11.93 -10.30 18.12
C VAL A 80 -13.30 -9.78 18.54
N GLU A 81 -13.32 -8.57 19.10
CA GLU A 81 -14.56 -7.86 19.45
C GLU A 81 -15.26 -7.34 18.18
N PRO A 82 -16.45 -7.87 17.81
CA PRO A 82 -17.16 -7.43 16.61
C PRO A 82 -17.50 -5.93 16.65
N TRP A 83 -17.68 -5.30 15.48
CA TRP A 83 -18.11 -3.89 15.44
C TRP A 83 -19.51 -3.69 16.00
N ASP A 84 -20.48 -4.51 15.57
CA ASP A 84 -21.87 -4.37 16.00
C ASP A 84 -22.33 -5.57 16.82
N SER A 85 -22.08 -6.77 16.32
CA SER A 85 -22.66 -8.00 16.87
C SER A 85 -21.87 -9.24 16.46
N VAL A 86 -22.01 -10.28 17.28
CA VAL A 86 -21.62 -11.63 16.92
C VAL A 86 -22.35 -12.06 15.64
N GLY A 87 -21.61 -12.70 14.74
CA GLY A 87 -22.05 -13.08 13.40
C GLY A 87 -22.49 -14.54 13.27
N ARG A 88 -22.92 -14.89 12.06
CA ARG A 88 -23.27 -16.26 11.65
C ARG A 88 -22.32 -16.73 10.57
N PHE A 89 -21.97 -18.00 10.60
CA PHE A 89 -21.17 -18.60 9.53
C PHE A 89 -21.94 -18.69 8.22
N GLY A 90 -21.21 -18.54 7.13
CA GLY A 90 -21.73 -18.74 5.78
C GLY A 90 -21.48 -17.58 4.82
N GLY A 91 -21.79 -17.84 3.56
CA GLY A 91 -21.81 -16.84 2.51
C GLY A 91 -20.51 -16.74 1.72
N ASN A 92 -20.62 -16.01 0.60
CA ASN A 92 -19.56 -15.79 -0.36
C ASN A 92 -19.39 -14.29 -0.60
N LEU A 93 -18.25 -13.72 -0.23
CA LEU A 93 -17.96 -12.30 -0.43
C LEU A 93 -17.49 -12.04 -1.86
N ARG A 94 -18.21 -11.23 -2.63
CA ARG A 94 -17.86 -10.85 -4.00
C ARG A 94 -17.16 -9.50 -4.03
N ARG A 95 -15.97 -9.48 -4.62
CA ARG A 95 -15.11 -8.30 -4.79
C ARG A 95 -14.56 -8.25 -6.23
N ALA A 96 -13.88 -7.16 -6.55
CA ALA A 96 -13.23 -6.98 -7.84
C ALA A 96 -11.86 -6.29 -7.72
N GLN A 97 -11.05 -6.43 -8.76
CA GLN A 97 -9.76 -5.77 -8.95
C GLN A 97 -9.49 -5.54 -10.44
N THR A 98 -8.47 -4.73 -10.76
CA THR A 98 -8.22 -4.32 -12.15
C THR A 98 -7.18 -5.16 -12.89
N THR A 99 -6.33 -5.90 -12.17
CA THR A 99 -5.30 -6.76 -12.77
C THR A 99 -5.20 -8.09 -12.01
N PRO A 100 -4.79 -9.20 -12.66
CA PRO A 100 -4.72 -10.49 -11.99
C PRO A 100 -3.55 -10.61 -11.00
N THR A 101 -2.51 -9.78 -11.13
CA THR A 101 -1.29 -9.87 -10.32
C THR A 101 -1.30 -8.98 -9.09
N HIS A 102 -2.18 -7.99 -9.02
CA HIS A 102 -2.27 -7.12 -7.84
C HIS A 102 -3.10 -7.80 -6.75
N ASP A 103 -2.61 -7.78 -5.52
CA ASP A 103 -3.14 -8.48 -4.34
C ASP A 103 -3.84 -7.53 -3.34
N GLY A 104 -3.89 -6.23 -3.64
CA GLY A 104 -4.45 -5.22 -2.73
C GLY A 104 -5.91 -5.42 -2.35
N ALA A 105 -6.72 -6.09 -3.20
CA ALA A 105 -8.09 -6.43 -2.87
C ALA A 105 -8.23 -7.52 -1.79
N LEU A 106 -7.13 -8.20 -1.46
CA LEU A 106 -7.06 -9.31 -0.50
C LEU A 106 -6.28 -9.03 0.75
N GLN A 107 -5.36 -8.07 0.69
CA GLN A 107 -4.44 -7.79 1.78
C GLN A 107 -5.16 -7.69 3.13
N ALA A 108 -6.31 -7.00 3.17
CA ALA A 108 -7.19 -6.88 4.33
C ALA A 108 -7.66 -8.23 4.92
N PHE A 109 -7.92 -9.22 4.07
CA PHE A 109 -8.60 -10.47 4.40
C PHE A 109 -7.63 -11.63 4.65
N ALA A 110 -6.45 -11.58 4.05
CA ALA A 110 -5.48 -12.69 4.07
C ALA A 110 -4.26 -12.42 4.96
N SER A 111 -4.15 -11.26 5.60
CA SER A 111 -3.01 -10.93 6.45
C SER A 111 -3.12 -11.51 7.86
N ALA A 112 -1.97 -11.82 8.46
CA ALA A 112 -1.80 -12.11 9.88
C ALA A 112 -0.44 -11.56 10.32
N GLY A 113 -0.32 -11.06 11.54
CA GLY A 113 0.92 -10.50 12.10
C GLY A 113 1.18 -10.99 13.53
N LEU A 114 2.41 -10.82 14.03
CA LEU A 114 2.69 -11.07 15.46
C LEU A 114 1.91 -10.12 16.34
N ILE A 115 1.87 -8.86 15.92
CA ILE A 115 1.03 -7.79 16.40
C ILE A 115 0.27 -7.21 15.21
N GLU A 116 -0.80 -6.49 15.48
CA GLU A 116 -1.60 -5.80 14.47
C GLU A 116 -2.10 -4.46 15.01
N TRP A 117 -2.60 -3.60 14.13
CA TRP A 117 -3.31 -2.40 14.53
C TRP A 117 -4.46 -2.74 15.48
N ASN A 118 -4.61 -1.99 16.56
CA ASN A 118 -5.78 -2.13 17.43
C ASN A 118 -7.06 -1.70 16.69
N LYS A 119 -8.23 -1.90 17.31
CA LYS A 119 -9.53 -1.61 16.66
C LYS A 119 -9.69 -0.13 16.27
N ALA A 120 -9.11 0.80 17.04
CA ALA A 120 -9.13 2.23 16.74
C ALA A 120 -8.12 2.63 15.64
N ALA A 121 -7.09 1.82 15.42
CA ALA A 121 -5.92 2.06 14.59
C ALA A 121 -5.02 3.22 15.03
N ASP A 122 -5.00 3.49 16.33
CA ASP A 122 -4.12 4.48 16.98
C ASP A 122 -2.94 3.82 17.73
N GLY A 123 -2.82 2.49 17.67
CA GLY A 123 -1.74 1.74 18.32
C GLY A 123 -1.71 0.27 17.91
N SER A 124 -0.78 -0.48 18.49
CA SER A 124 -0.62 -1.92 18.26
C SER A 124 -1.36 -2.76 19.31
N GLN A 125 -1.67 -4.01 18.98
CA GLN A 125 -2.13 -5.02 19.91
C GLN A 125 -1.55 -6.41 19.55
N PRO A 126 -1.36 -7.32 20.52
CA PRO A 126 -0.96 -8.70 20.25
C PRO A 126 -1.93 -9.44 19.32
N SER A 127 -1.38 -10.22 18.39
CA SER A 127 -2.15 -11.01 17.41
C SER A 127 -1.72 -12.48 17.40
N LEU A 128 -0.82 -12.94 16.53
CA LEU A 128 -0.20 -14.27 16.68
C LEU A 128 0.62 -14.37 17.99
N ALA A 129 1.18 -13.26 18.44
CA ALA A 129 1.74 -13.16 19.78
C ALA A 129 0.61 -13.07 20.82
N GLU A 130 0.76 -13.79 21.92
CA GLU A 130 -0.05 -13.61 23.14
C GLU A 130 0.39 -12.35 23.89
N SER A 131 1.70 -12.06 23.92
CA SER A 131 2.25 -10.84 24.50
C SER A 131 3.38 -10.26 23.67
N PHE A 132 3.56 -8.94 23.83
CA PHE A 132 4.58 -8.14 23.17
C PHE A 132 5.14 -7.13 24.16
N GLU A 133 6.47 -7.03 24.23
CA GLU A 133 7.17 -6.05 25.02
C GLU A 133 8.35 -5.46 24.21
N LYS A 134 8.57 -4.15 24.35
CA LYS A 134 9.76 -3.47 23.81
C LYS A 134 10.58 -2.86 24.94
N SER A 135 11.91 -2.88 24.81
CA SER A 135 12.79 -2.22 25.76
C SER A 135 12.61 -0.69 25.70
N PRO A 136 12.84 0.05 26.80
CA PRO A 136 12.67 1.51 26.83
C PRO A 136 13.51 2.28 25.82
N ASP A 137 14.57 1.68 25.29
CA ASP A 137 15.48 2.28 24.32
C ASP A 137 15.22 1.80 22.87
N ASN A 138 14.10 1.12 22.61
CA ASN A 138 13.70 0.61 21.30
C ASN A 138 14.74 -0.30 20.62
N ARG A 139 15.53 -1.05 21.40
CA ARG A 139 16.57 -1.98 20.87
C ARG A 139 16.18 -3.44 20.91
N THR A 140 15.36 -3.84 21.87
CA THR A 140 14.94 -5.23 22.05
C THR A 140 13.44 -5.33 22.02
N TYR A 141 12.94 -6.25 21.20
CA TYR A 141 11.51 -6.54 21.07
C TYR A 141 11.28 -8.02 21.34
N THR A 142 10.47 -8.33 22.34
CA THR A 142 10.15 -9.67 22.78
C THR A 142 8.70 -10.00 22.49
N PHE A 143 8.48 -11.12 21.82
CA PHE A 143 7.17 -11.67 21.51
C PHE A 143 7.06 -13.06 22.13
N VAL A 144 5.93 -13.33 22.78
CA VAL A 144 5.56 -14.68 23.19
C VAL A 144 4.40 -15.12 22.30
N LEU A 145 4.62 -16.16 21.50
CA LEU A 145 3.63 -16.74 20.60
C LEU A 145 2.53 -17.47 21.39
N ARG A 146 1.31 -17.45 20.86
CA ARG A 146 0.23 -18.30 21.40
C ARG A 146 0.60 -19.77 21.22
N GLU A 147 0.41 -20.58 22.25
CA GLU A 147 0.72 -22.01 22.20
C GLU A 147 -0.29 -22.75 21.30
N GLY A 148 0.21 -23.59 20.39
CA GLY A 148 -0.60 -24.44 19.53
C GLY A 148 -1.04 -23.82 18.20
N LEU A 149 -0.48 -22.67 17.81
CA LEU A 149 -0.68 -22.07 16.48
C LEU A 149 -0.28 -23.02 15.35
N LYS A 150 -1.01 -22.94 14.24
CA LYS A 150 -0.79 -23.78 13.05
C LYS A 150 -0.92 -22.96 11.78
N TRP A 151 -0.12 -23.31 10.78
CA TRP A 151 -0.30 -22.92 9.40
C TRP A 151 -1.58 -23.54 8.82
N SER A 152 -2.04 -23.02 7.68
CA SER A 152 -3.28 -23.49 7.01
C SER A 152 -3.25 -24.95 6.57
N ASP A 153 -2.08 -25.57 6.49
CA ASP A 153 -1.88 -27.00 6.22
C ASP A 153 -1.83 -27.87 7.49
N GLY A 154 -1.99 -27.25 8.68
CA GLY A 154 -1.96 -27.90 9.98
C GLY A 154 -0.55 -28.05 10.58
N ALA A 155 0.51 -27.66 9.88
CA ALA A 155 1.86 -27.66 10.43
C ALA A 155 1.97 -26.67 11.61
N PRO A 156 2.69 -26.98 12.69
CA PRO A 156 2.88 -26.04 13.80
C PRO A 156 3.55 -24.75 13.36
N PHE A 157 3.06 -23.60 13.82
CA PHE A 157 3.76 -22.32 13.72
C PHE A 157 4.49 -22.02 15.02
N THR A 158 5.81 -21.84 14.95
CA THR A 158 6.68 -21.67 16.13
C THR A 158 7.74 -20.60 15.90
N SER A 159 8.52 -20.30 16.96
CA SER A 159 9.67 -19.40 16.88
C SER A 159 10.70 -19.82 15.80
N ALA A 160 10.73 -21.10 15.43
CA ALA A 160 11.59 -21.62 14.37
C ALA A 160 11.26 -21.05 12.96
N ASP A 161 9.98 -20.74 12.68
CA ASP A 161 9.57 -20.11 11.42
C ASP A 161 10.11 -18.68 11.29
N LEU A 162 10.07 -17.95 12.40
CA LEU A 162 10.61 -16.59 12.46
C LEU A 162 12.13 -16.59 12.43
N LYS A 163 12.77 -17.52 13.14
CA LYS A 163 14.22 -17.70 13.08
C LYS A 163 14.69 -18.03 11.66
N PHE A 164 13.99 -18.92 10.97
CA PHE A 164 14.25 -19.19 9.56
C PHE A 164 14.13 -17.93 8.71
N THR A 165 13.04 -17.17 8.87
CA THR A 165 12.82 -15.96 8.09
C THR A 165 13.91 -14.92 8.32
N VAL A 166 14.28 -14.65 9.57
CA VAL A 166 15.32 -13.66 9.88
C VAL A 166 16.69 -14.14 9.41
N ASP A 167 17.12 -15.35 9.79
CA ASP A 167 18.49 -15.82 9.53
C ASP A 167 18.74 -16.17 8.05
N HIS A 168 17.76 -16.78 7.39
CA HIS A 168 17.94 -17.35 6.04
C HIS A 168 17.22 -16.58 4.94
N VAL A 169 16.31 -15.65 5.26
CA VAL A 169 15.64 -14.84 4.24
C VAL A 169 16.08 -13.39 4.34
N LEU A 170 15.70 -12.70 5.42
CA LEU A 170 15.94 -11.26 5.57
C LEU A 170 17.42 -10.90 5.76
N ASN A 171 18.20 -11.78 6.38
CA ASN A 171 19.65 -11.60 6.56
C ASN A 171 20.50 -12.23 5.44
N HIS A 172 19.87 -12.77 4.38
CA HIS A 172 20.57 -13.44 3.30
C HIS A 172 20.90 -12.49 2.15
N ASP A 173 22.19 -12.29 1.85
CA ASP A 173 22.65 -11.25 0.91
C ASP A 173 22.25 -11.47 -0.56
N VAL A 174 21.86 -12.68 -0.96
CA VAL A 174 21.26 -12.91 -2.31
C VAL A 174 19.78 -12.53 -2.34
N LEU A 175 19.00 -12.92 -1.32
CA LEU A 175 17.56 -12.67 -1.28
C LEU A 175 17.26 -11.21 -0.92
N PHE A 176 18.05 -10.64 -0.01
CA PHE A 176 17.99 -9.25 0.44
C PHE A 176 19.40 -8.63 0.40
N PRO A 177 19.90 -8.21 -0.79
CA PRO A 177 21.24 -7.63 -0.94
C PRO A 177 21.49 -6.36 -0.12
N SER A 178 20.42 -5.67 0.25
CA SER A 178 20.46 -4.55 1.18
C SER A 178 19.45 -4.79 2.30
N PRO A 179 19.77 -4.39 3.54
CA PRO A 179 18.85 -4.42 4.67
C PRO A 179 17.53 -3.72 4.31
N ALA A 180 16.41 -4.39 4.55
CA ALA A 180 15.11 -3.77 4.31
C ALA A 180 14.93 -2.57 5.26
N PHE A 181 14.35 -1.48 4.74
CA PHE A 181 14.16 -0.25 5.50
C PHE A 181 13.34 -0.47 6.78
N TRP A 182 12.29 -1.29 6.70
CA TRP A 182 11.43 -1.66 7.83
C TRP A 182 12.07 -2.69 8.78
N PHE A 183 13.25 -3.22 8.46
CA PHE A 183 13.94 -4.28 9.20
C PHE A 183 15.43 -3.98 9.44
N SER A 184 15.78 -2.70 9.57
CA SER A 184 17.14 -2.29 9.87
C SER A 184 17.18 -1.05 10.75
N ASP A 185 18.20 -0.96 11.61
CA ASP A 185 18.35 0.17 12.53
C ASP A 185 19.00 1.40 11.87
N ALA A 186 19.24 2.44 12.67
CA ALA A 186 19.96 3.68 12.33
C ALA A 186 21.12 3.48 11.34
N GLY A 187 21.98 2.50 11.63
CA GLY A 187 23.22 2.25 10.92
C GLY A 187 23.04 1.33 9.74
N GLN A 188 21.80 1.16 9.25
CA GLN A 188 21.42 0.19 8.24
C GLN A 188 21.89 -1.23 8.62
N THR A 189 21.87 -1.55 9.92
CA THR A 189 22.29 -2.87 10.40
C THR A 189 21.06 -3.74 10.59
N ARG A 190 21.12 -4.98 10.11
CA ARG A 190 20.04 -5.97 10.30
C ARG A 190 20.05 -6.46 11.76
N PRO A 191 18.88 -6.69 12.39
CA PRO A 191 18.82 -7.20 13.74
C PRO A 191 19.22 -8.68 13.81
N THR A 192 19.49 -9.15 15.02
CA THR A 192 19.59 -10.58 15.33
C THR A 192 18.29 -11.10 15.93
N ILE A 193 18.10 -12.42 15.86
CA ILE A 193 16.97 -13.12 16.47
C ILE A 193 17.45 -14.18 17.48
N GLU A 194 16.85 -14.19 18.66
CA GLU A 194 16.99 -15.25 19.65
C GLU A 194 15.63 -15.93 19.88
N THR A 195 15.66 -17.25 20.02
CA THR A 195 14.47 -18.08 20.25
C THR A 195 14.79 -19.08 21.38
N PRO A 196 14.72 -18.67 22.65
CA PRO A 196 15.15 -19.52 23.78
C PRO A 196 14.27 -20.77 23.95
N ASP A 197 13.05 -20.74 23.41
CA ASP A 197 12.10 -21.85 23.35
C ASP A 197 11.22 -21.72 22.09
N GLU A 198 10.23 -22.63 21.93
CA GLU A 198 9.37 -22.69 20.75
C GLU A 198 8.37 -21.52 20.63
N LEU A 199 8.14 -20.76 21.71
CA LEU A 199 7.15 -19.68 21.76
C LEU A 199 7.77 -18.30 21.90
N THR A 200 9.00 -18.18 22.37
CA THR A 200 9.63 -16.89 22.65
C THR A 200 10.50 -16.47 21.48
N VAL A 201 10.31 -15.23 21.02
CA VAL A 201 11.07 -14.61 19.92
C VAL A 201 11.58 -13.26 20.40
N ILE A 202 12.88 -13.04 20.28
CA ILE A 202 13.53 -11.80 20.71
C ILE A 202 14.30 -11.23 19.52
N ILE A 203 13.92 -10.04 19.08
CA ILE A 203 14.61 -9.28 18.03
C ILE A 203 15.49 -8.23 18.68
N ASN A 204 16.77 -8.21 18.35
CA ASN A 204 17.75 -7.29 18.91
C ASN A 204 18.38 -6.43 17.82
N PHE A 205 18.24 -5.12 17.95
CA PHE A 205 18.90 -4.12 17.11
C PHE A 205 20.19 -3.60 17.77
N THR A 206 21.17 -3.20 16.94
CA THR A 206 22.42 -2.65 17.45
C THR A 206 22.25 -1.19 17.87
N GLN A 207 21.38 -0.46 17.17
CA GLN A 207 20.91 0.89 17.50
C GLN A 207 19.40 0.90 17.74
N PRO A 208 18.83 1.93 18.39
CA PRO A 208 17.39 2.05 18.54
C PRO A 208 16.69 2.04 17.18
N PHE A 209 15.52 1.39 17.13
CA PHE A 209 14.64 1.48 15.98
C PHE A 209 13.19 1.68 16.43
N ALA A 210 12.79 2.95 16.56
CA ALA A 210 11.53 3.35 17.18
C ALA A 210 10.27 3.00 16.37
N LEU A 211 10.43 2.70 15.08
CA LEU A 211 9.31 2.43 14.16
C LEU A 211 9.03 0.94 13.95
N PHE A 212 9.85 0.04 14.51
CA PHE A 212 9.73 -1.41 14.26
C PHE A 212 8.35 -1.96 14.64
N GLU A 213 7.80 -1.54 15.78
CA GLU A 213 6.45 -1.90 16.22
C GLU A 213 5.38 -1.50 15.20
N LYS A 214 5.45 -0.26 14.70
CA LYS A 214 4.50 0.28 13.71
C LYS A 214 4.61 -0.50 12.39
N PHE A 215 5.83 -0.81 11.94
CA PHE A 215 6.05 -1.64 10.75
C PHE A 215 5.50 -3.05 10.90
N LEU A 216 5.63 -3.70 12.06
CA LEU A 216 5.12 -5.05 12.25
C LEU A 216 3.58 -5.14 12.19
N CYS A 217 2.88 -4.03 12.47
CA CYS A 217 1.43 -3.96 12.30
C CYS A 217 0.99 -3.91 10.82
N HIS A 218 1.90 -3.55 9.90
CA HIS A 218 1.59 -3.38 8.49
C HIS A 218 1.40 -4.74 7.79
N PRO A 219 0.23 -5.03 7.19
CA PRO A 219 -0.05 -6.31 6.53
C PRO A 219 1.00 -6.76 5.50
N GLY A 220 1.46 -5.83 4.65
CA GLY A 220 2.54 -6.07 3.68
C GLY A 220 3.90 -6.42 4.30
N VAL A 221 4.20 -5.97 5.52
CA VAL A 221 5.40 -6.38 6.27
C VAL A 221 5.18 -7.76 6.86
N SER A 222 3.98 -8.05 7.36
CA SER A 222 3.67 -9.36 7.93
C SER A 222 3.87 -10.49 6.91
N PHE A 223 3.48 -10.29 5.65
CA PHE A 223 3.76 -11.27 4.58
C PHE A 223 5.26 -11.47 4.31
N GLN A 224 6.09 -10.44 4.51
CA GLN A 224 7.55 -10.55 4.38
C GLN A 224 8.19 -11.22 5.60
N PHE A 225 7.60 -11.05 6.79
CA PHE A 225 8.15 -11.53 8.05
C PHE A 225 7.70 -12.95 8.45
N LEU A 226 6.57 -13.42 7.92
CA LEU A 226 6.02 -14.74 8.21
C LEU A 226 6.19 -15.70 7.03
N LYS A 227 7.16 -16.62 7.13
CA LYS A 227 7.42 -17.67 6.13
C LYS A 227 7.23 -19.06 6.74
N PRO A 228 6.47 -19.96 6.08
CA PRO A 228 6.33 -21.34 6.53
C PRO A 228 7.63 -22.10 6.30
N LYS A 229 8.46 -22.26 7.34
CA LYS A 229 9.80 -22.84 7.18
C LYS A 229 9.73 -24.23 6.56
N HIS A 230 8.83 -25.08 7.05
CA HIS A 230 8.65 -26.47 6.61
C HIS A 230 8.33 -26.58 5.12
N TYR A 231 7.72 -25.55 4.52
CA TYR A 231 7.47 -25.46 3.10
C TYR A 231 8.64 -24.79 2.37
N MET A 232 9.14 -23.66 2.87
CA MET A 232 10.07 -22.79 2.16
C MET A 232 11.52 -23.31 2.12
N GLU A 233 11.96 -24.06 3.14
CA GLU A 233 13.37 -24.47 3.26
C GLU A 233 13.85 -25.33 2.07
N GLN A 234 12.95 -26.08 1.45
CA GLN A 234 13.26 -26.94 0.29
C GLN A 234 13.62 -26.15 -0.99
N PHE A 235 13.26 -24.87 -1.06
CA PHE A 235 13.54 -23.99 -2.20
C PHE A 235 14.78 -23.11 -1.94
N HIS A 236 15.38 -23.19 -0.76
CA HIS A 236 16.50 -22.36 -0.36
C HIS A 236 17.83 -23.04 -0.65
N ALA A 237 18.72 -22.41 -1.43
CA ALA A 237 19.96 -23.03 -1.90
C ALA A 237 20.94 -23.40 -0.78
N ASP A 238 20.95 -22.68 0.34
CA ASP A 238 21.85 -23.00 1.47
C ASP A 238 21.32 -24.09 2.41
N LEU A 239 20.04 -24.44 2.32
CA LEU A 239 19.38 -25.38 3.24
C LEU A 239 19.01 -26.70 2.57
N ALA A 240 18.67 -26.65 1.28
CA ALA A 240 18.46 -27.81 0.43
C ALA A 240 19.71 -28.09 -0.43
N ASP A 241 19.70 -29.20 -1.18
CA ASP A 241 20.77 -29.49 -2.14
C ASP A 241 20.79 -28.45 -3.29
N PRO A 242 21.87 -27.65 -3.45
CA PRO A 242 21.87 -26.53 -4.41
C PRO A 242 21.66 -26.97 -5.86
N ALA A 243 22.15 -28.15 -6.23
CA ALA A 243 22.00 -28.69 -7.59
C ALA A 243 20.54 -29.04 -7.87
N THR A 244 19.85 -29.63 -6.88
CA THR A 244 18.42 -29.94 -6.95
C THR A 244 17.58 -28.67 -7.06
N VAL A 245 17.85 -27.65 -6.23
CA VAL A 245 17.13 -26.37 -6.28
C VAL A 245 17.35 -25.67 -7.62
N THR A 246 18.59 -25.61 -8.11
CA THR A 246 18.91 -24.99 -9.40
C THR A 246 18.24 -25.71 -10.57
N ALA A 247 18.21 -27.04 -10.53
CA ALA A 247 17.51 -27.84 -11.53
C ALA A 247 15.99 -27.60 -11.51
N ALA A 248 15.39 -27.49 -10.31
CA ALA A 248 13.98 -27.16 -10.14
C ALA A 248 13.66 -25.75 -10.64
N ALA A 249 14.46 -24.75 -10.28
CA ALA A 249 14.33 -23.38 -10.76
C ALA A 249 14.39 -23.31 -12.29
N SER A 250 15.39 -23.98 -12.89
CA SER A 250 15.55 -24.06 -14.35
C SER A 250 14.35 -24.75 -15.01
N ALA A 251 13.84 -25.83 -14.43
CA ALA A 251 12.69 -26.56 -14.94
C ALA A 251 11.39 -25.73 -14.84
N ALA A 252 11.27 -24.87 -13.84
CA ALA A 252 10.19 -23.91 -13.66
C ALA A 252 10.36 -22.63 -14.51
N GLY A 253 11.45 -22.49 -15.26
CA GLY A 253 11.69 -21.38 -16.17
C GLY A 253 12.38 -20.16 -15.55
N PHE A 254 12.92 -20.29 -14.34
CA PHE A 254 13.66 -19.24 -13.65
C PHE A 254 15.16 -19.34 -13.98
N ASP A 255 15.79 -18.17 -14.14
CA ASP A 255 17.21 -18.06 -14.44
C ASP A 255 18.06 -18.26 -13.18
N THR A 256 17.51 -17.98 -11.98
CA THR A 256 18.19 -18.11 -10.68
C THR A 256 17.28 -18.73 -9.60
N TRP A 257 17.88 -19.29 -8.55
CA TRP A 257 17.12 -19.95 -7.47
C TRP A 257 16.32 -18.97 -6.61
N ASP A 258 16.82 -17.73 -6.43
CA ASP A 258 16.16 -16.67 -5.66
C ASP A 258 14.84 -16.23 -6.33
N GLN A 259 14.81 -16.11 -7.67
CA GLN A 259 13.57 -15.89 -8.41
C GLN A 259 12.55 -16.99 -8.14
N TYR A 260 13.01 -18.25 -8.20
CA TYR A 260 12.16 -19.40 -7.95
C TYR A 260 11.67 -19.42 -6.49
N PHE A 261 12.54 -19.08 -5.53
CA PHE A 261 12.18 -18.96 -4.12
C PHE A 261 11.05 -17.94 -3.91
N PHE A 262 11.16 -16.73 -4.48
CA PHE A 262 10.12 -15.70 -4.35
C PHE A 262 8.82 -16.05 -5.08
N ASP A 263 8.90 -16.79 -6.19
CA ASP A 263 7.72 -17.33 -6.85
C ASP A 263 7.00 -18.38 -5.98
N ARG A 264 7.74 -19.27 -5.33
CA ARG A 264 7.18 -20.24 -4.36
C ARG A 264 6.65 -19.57 -3.10
N ASP A 265 7.21 -18.44 -2.69
CA ASP A 265 6.73 -17.64 -1.56
C ASP A 265 5.51 -16.77 -1.88
N ASN A 266 5.01 -16.78 -3.12
CA ASN A 266 3.90 -15.91 -3.48
C ASN A 266 2.56 -16.44 -2.94
N TRP A 267 2.07 -15.85 -1.84
CA TRP A 267 0.80 -16.23 -1.19
C TRP A 267 -0.46 -15.98 -2.05
N TRP A 268 -0.36 -15.15 -3.09
CA TRP A 268 -1.48 -14.83 -3.97
C TRP A 268 -1.62 -15.83 -5.12
N THR A 269 -0.51 -16.14 -5.79
CA THR A 269 -0.53 -16.99 -6.99
C THR A 269 -0.16 -18.45 -6.73
N ASN A 270 0.49 -18.76 -5.59
CA ASN A 270 0.89 -20.11 -5.24
C ASN A 270 -0.04 -20.70 -4.16
N VAL A 271 -1.00 -21.51 -4.60
CA VAL A 271 -1.98 -22.19 -3.72
C VAL A 271 -1.34 -23.25 -2.80
N GLU A 272 -0.12 -23.69 -3.08
CA GLU A 272 0.59 -24.67 -2.24
C GLU A 272 1.23 -24.04 -1.02
N ARG A 273 1.41 -22.72 -1.00
CA ARG A 273 2.08 -22.01 0.10
C ARG A 273 1.15 -21.91 1.31
N PRO A 274 1.51 -22.48 2.47
CA PRO A 274 0.71 -22.33 3.69
C PRO A 274 0.63 -20.86 4.15
N VAL A 275 -0.50 -20.49 4.75
CA VAL A 275 -0.78 -19.12 5.25
C VAL A 275 -1.31 -19.14 6.69
N LEU A 276 -1.27 -17.97 7.35
CA LEU A 276 -1.81 -17.75 8.69
C LEU A 276 -3.05 -16.83 8.69
N GLY A 277 -3.36 -16.20 7.55
CA GLY A 277 -4.49 -15.30 7.39
C GLY A 277 -5.85 -15.98 7.47
N ALA A 278 -6.93 -15.18 7.47
CA ALA A 278 -8.30 -15.67 7.60
C ALA A 278 -8.79 -16.44 6.36
N PHE A 279 -8.22 -16.14 5.18
CA PHE A 279 -8.55 -16.80 3.91
C PHE A 279 -7.29 -17.31 3.22
N LEU A 280 -7.43 -18.43 2.50
CA LEU A 280 -6.43 -18.97 1.58
C LEU A 280 -6.95 -18.97 0.14
N VAL A 281 -6.05 -18.79 -0.82
CA VAL A 281 -6.37 -18.86 -2.24
C VAL A 281 -6.50 -20.32 -2.66
N THR A 282 -7.66 -20.70 -3.19
CA THR A 282 -7.90 -22.05 -3.72
C THR A 282 -7.76 -22.08 -5.24
N SER A 283 -7.97 -20.95 -5.90
CA SER A 283 -7.71 -20.76 -7.33
C SER A 283 -7.33 -19.30 -7.61
N PRO A 284 -6.13 -19.00 -8.12
CA PRO A 284 -5.76 -17.64 -8.49
C PRO A 284 -6.43 -17.19 -9.78
N ALA A 285 -6.55 -15.87 -9.97
CA ALA A 285 -7.00 -15.30 -11.23
C ALA A 285 -5.92 -15.45 -12.32
N ASN A 286 -6.33 -15.80 -13.53
CA ASN A 286 -5.46 -15.80 -14.71
C ASN A 286 -6.22 -15.35 -15.96
N ALA A 287 -5.53 -15.25 -17.09
CA ALA A 287 -6.11 -14.79 -18.35
C ALA A 287 -7.31 -15.63 -18.85
N GLN A 288 -7.45 -16.88 -18.40
CA GLN A 288 -8.57 -17.77 -18.76
C GLN A 288 -9.72 -17.68 -17.77
N SER A 289 -9.44 -17.67 -16.46
CA SER A 289 -10.48 -17.63 -15.43
C SER A 289 -11.07 -16.23 -15.23
N GLY A 290 -10.24 -15.18 -15.30
CA GLY A 290 -10.61 -13.80 -14.96
C GLY A 290 -11.12 -13.62 -13.53
N THR A 291 -11.02 -14.65 -12.67
CA THR A 291 -11.57 -14.67 -11.31
C THR A 291 -10.69 -15.54 -10.42
N ALA A 292 -10.46 -15.08 -9.19
CA ALA A 292 -9.86 -15.85 -8.13
C ALA A 292 -10.92 -16.31 -7.12
N ALA A 293 -10.67 -17.46 -6.50
CA ALA A 293 -11.50 -18.03 -5.44
C ALA A 293 -10.66 -18.25 -4.18
N LEU A 294 -11.26 -17.95 -3.04
CA LEU A 294 -10.68 -18.14 -1.72
C LEU A 294 -11.66 -18.84 -0.80
N GLU A 295 -11.11 -19.54 0.18
CA GLU A 295 -11.85 -20.21 1.25
C GLU A 295 -11.27 -19.79 2.60
N ARG A 296 -12.10 -19.80 3.65
CA ARG A 296 -11.68 -19.64 5.04
C ARG A 296 -10.51 -20.58 5.38
N ASN A 297 -9.60 -20.11 6.21
CA ASN A 297 -8.51 -20.91 6.76
C ASN A 297 -9.04 -21.78 7.92
N PRO A 298 -9.04 -23.12 7.80
CA PRO A 298 -9.54 -23.99 8.87
C PRO A 298 -8.68 -23.96 10.14
N TYR A 299 -7.45 -23.44 10.07
CA TYR A 299 -6.55 -23.29 11.21
C TYR A 299 -6.44 -21.83 11.68
N TYR A 300 -7.36 -20.95 11.26
CA TYR A 300 -7.33 -19.56 11.73
C TYR A 300 -7.46 -19.49 13.26
N TYR A 301 -6.61 -18.67 13.87
CA TYR A 301 -6.33 -18.68 15.31
C TYR A 301 -7.20 -17.71 16.12
N LYS A 302 -8.06 -16.94 15.44
CA LYS A 302 -8.93 -15.97 16.10
C LYS A 302 -10.34 -16.50 16.28
N THR A 303 -10.98 -16.09 17.36
CA THR A 303 -12.40 -16.36 17.64
C THR A 303 -13.15 -15.06 17.91
N ASP A 304 -14.48 -15.13 17.86
CA ASP A 304 -15.33 -14.12 18.49
C ASP A 304 -15.36 -14.31 20.04
N PRO A 305 -16.07 -13.43 20.79
CA PRO A 305 -16.18 -13.52 22.25
C PRO A 305 -16.91 -14.76 22.79
N ASP A 306 -17.72 -15.46 21.98
CA ASP A 306 -18.37 -16.70 22.39
C ASP A 306 -17.56 -17.95 22.00
N GLY A 307 -16.39 -17.76 21.37
CA GLY A 307 -15.47 -18.83 20.99
C GLY A 307 -15.68 -19.40 19.59
N ARG A 308 -16.46 -18.75 18.73
CA ARG A 308 -16.62 -19.19 17.33
C ARG A 308 -15.39 -18.85 16.52
N GLN A 309 -14.85 -19.83 15.81
CA GLN A 309 -13.65 -19.64 14.98
C GLN A 309 -13.94 -18.76 13.77
N LEU A 310 -13.26 -17.63 13.67
CA LEU A 310 -13.34 -16.72 12.53
C LEU A 310 -12.61 -17.29 11.30
N PRO A 311 -12.83 -16.75 10.09
CA PRO A 311 -13.80 -15.70 9.73
C PRO A 311 -15.26 -16.17 9.79
N TYR A 312 -16.27 -15.29 9.82
CA TYR A 312 -17.66 -15.78 9.66
C TYR A 312 -17.96 -16.20 8.22
N ILE A 313 -17.53 -15.41 7.24
CA ILE A 313 -17.69 -15.69 5.82
C ILE A 313 -16.87 -16.92 5.41
N ASP A 314 -17.47 -17.81 4.60
CA ASP A 314 -16.83 -19.06 4.19
C ASP A 314 -15.93 -18.90 2.97
N THR A 315 -16.38 -18.17 1.96
CA THR A 315 -15.67 -18.04 0.69
C THR A 315 -15.60 -16.61 0.19
N MET A 316 -14.68 -16.36 -0.73
CA MET A 316 -14.58 -15.09 -1.44
C MET A 316 -14.30 -15.32 -2.92
N GLN A 317 -14.86 -14.46 -3.75
CA GLN A 317 -14.57 -14.40 -5.17
C GLN A 317 -14.10 -13.00 -5.56
N ILE A 318 -13.01 -12.94 -6.33
CA ILE A 318 -12.44 -11.69 -6.82
C ILE A 318 -12.35 -11.73 -8.32
N GLN A 319 -13.10 -10.86 -8.98
CA GLN A 319 -13.07 -10.77 -10.44
C GLN A 319 -12.06 -9.72 -10.91
N VAL A 320 -11.36 -10.03 -12.00
CA VAL A 320 -10.51 -9.07 -12.71
C VAL A 320 -11.35 -8.36 -13.78
N LEU A 321 -11.47 -7.04 -13.69
CA LEU A 321 -12.32 -6.19 -14.54
C LEU A 321 -11.55 -4.94 -14.98
N ASP A 322 -11.92 -4.35 -16.12
CA ASP A 322 -11.55 -2.95 -16.37
C ASP A 322 -12.30 -2.01 -15.40
N GLN A 323 -11.87 -0.75 -15.31
CA GLN A 323 -12.40 0.20 -14.33
C GLN A 323 -13.91 0.45 -14.53
N ASP A 324 -14.35 0.66 -15.77
CA ASP A 324 -15.77 0.92 -16.08
C ASP A 324 -16.67 -0.26 -15.70
N ALA A 325 -16.24 -1.50 -15.96
CA ALA A 325 -16.99 -2.70 -15.59
C ALA A 325 -17.01 -2.92 -14.07
N LEU A 326 -15.94 -2.58 -13.36
CA LEU A 326 -15.87 -2.61 -11.90
C LEU A 326 -16.88 -1.63 -11.29
N ASP A 327 -16.87 -0.38 -11.74
CA ASP A 327 -17.80 0.66 -11.29
C ASP A 327 -19.26 0.30 -11.62
N LEU A 328 -19.52 -0.29 -12.80
CA LEU A 328 -20.86 -0.76 -13.17
C LEU A 328 -21.36 -1.88 -12.23
N ARG A 329 -20.49 -2.85 -11.89
CA ARG A 329 -20.84 -3.92 -10.95
C ARG A 329 -21.05 -3.40 -9.54
N ALA A 330 -20.23 -2.45 -9.09
CA ALA A 330 -20.42 -1.75 -7.84
C ALA A 330 -21.80 -1.06 -7.80
N ALA A 331 -22.13 -0.26 -8.82
CA ALA A 331 -23.40 0.44 -8.94
C ALA A 331 -24.62 -0.50 -9.07
N ASN A 332 -24.44 -1.72 -9.56
CA ASN A 332 -25.51 -2.72 -9.64
C ASN A 332 -25.71 -3.50 -8.33
N GLY A 333 -24.82 -3.31 -7.34
CA GLY A 333 -24.81 -4.11 -6.12
C GLY A 333 -24.36 -5.56 -6.36
N ASP A 334 -23.48 -5.79 -7.34
CA ASP A 334 -22.91 -7.11 -7.61
C ASP A 334 -21.66 -7.40 -6.74
N LEU A 335 -21.08 -6.35 -6.15
CA LEU A 335 -19.99 -6.44 -5.16
C LEU A 335 -20.54 -6.26 -3.75
N ASP A 336 -20.04 -7.03 -2.80
CA ASP A 336 -20.58 -7.10 -1.44
C ASP A 336 -19.91 -6.11 -0.49
N PHE A 337 -18.59 -5.90 -0.64
CA PHE A 337 -17.83 -4.91 0.11
C PHE A 337 -16.61 -4.47 -0.70
N GLN A 338 -16.58 -3.21 -1.13
CA GLN A 338 -15.51 -2.69 -1.98
C GLN A 338 -15.26 -1.22 -1.64
N GLY A 339 -14.04 -0.88 -1.25
CA GLY A 339 -13.57 0.51 -1.18
C GLY A 339 -12.44 0.75 -2.16
N PHE A 340 -11.44 -0.15 -2.13
CA PHE A 340 -10.31 -0.05 -3.04
C PHE A 340 -10.76 -0.20 -4.51
N TYR A 341 -10.17 0.56 -5.43
CA TYR A 341 -10.59 0.73 -6.83
C TYR A 341 -11.89 1.50 -7.09
N LEU A 342 -12.70 1.87 -6.09
CA LEU A 342 -13.85 2.74 -6.37
C LEU A 342 -13.39 4.19 -6.54
N GLY A 343 -13.84 4.84 -7.61
CA GLY A 343 -13.58 6.26 -7.85
C GLY A 343 -14.68 7.18 -7.29
N TYR A 344 -14.29 8.38 -6.88
CA TYR A 344 -15.24 9.41 -6.44
C TYR A 344 -16.17 9.88 -7.58
N ASN A 345 -15.67 9.91 -8.81
CA ASN A 345 -16.40 10.22 -10.05
C ASN A 345 -17.70 9.40 -10.24
N SER A 346 -17.71 8.15 -9.81
CA SER A 346 -18.88 7.24 -9.93
C SER A 346 -19.82 7.27 -8.72
N THR A 347 -19.49 8.05 -7.67
CA THR A 347 -20.23 8.08 -6.40
C THR A 347 -21.70 8.46 -6.56
N GLN A 348 -22.01 9.41 -7.46
CA GLN A 348 -23.40 9.82 -7.68
C GLN A 348 -24.27 8.65 -8.18
N VAL A 349 -23.71 7.79 -9.03
CA VAL A 349 -24.39 6.60 -9.53
C VAL A 349 -24.57 5.57 -8.41
N TYR A 350 -23.56 5.39 -7.55
CA TYR A 350 -23.67 4.52 -6.37
C TYR A 350 -24.81 4.97 -5.46
N LEU A 351 -24.87 6.27 -5.13
CA LEU A 351 -25.91 6.85 -4.27
C LEU A 351 -27.31 6.71 -4.86
N GLN A 352 -27.46 6.89 -6.18
CA GLN A 352 -28.75 6.74 -6.86
C GLN A 352 -29.28 5.30 -6.83
N ASN A 353 -28.37 4.32 -6.86
CA ASN A 353 -28.73 2.91 -6.94
C ASN A 353 -28.78 2.21 -5.57
N ALA A 354 -28.13 2.77 -4.55
CA ALA A 354 -27.93 2.17 -3.22
C ALA A 354 -29.22 1.54 -2.64
N GLU A 355 -30.29 2.34 -2.53
CA GLU A 355 -31.58 1.87 -1.97
C GLU A 355 -32.18 0.74 -2.82
N GLN A 356 -32.23 0.91 -4.15
CA GLN A 356 -32.83 -0.07 -5.05
C GLN A 356 -32.05 -1.39 -5.11
N LYS A 357 -30.73 -1.32 -4.93
CA LYS A 357 -29.80 -2.46 -5.06
C LYS A 357 -29.34 -3.04 -3.70
N ALA A 358 -29.93 -2.55 -2.60
CA ALA A 358 -29.70 -3.01 -1.23
C ALA A 358 -28.22 -2.98 -0.81
N PHE A 359 -27.55 -1.85 -1.07
CA PHE A 359 -26.22 -1.56 -0.53
C PHE A 359 -26.17 -0.12 0.00
N GLU A 360 -25.16 0.17 0.80
CA GLU A 360 -24.87 1.48 1.38
C GLU A 360 -23.59 2.04 0.77
N VAL A 361 -23.50 3.37 0.69
CA VAL A 361 -22.28 4.09 0.28
C VAL A 361 -21.72 4.80 1.50
N LEU A 362 -20.70 4.19 2.10
CA LEU A 362 -19.95 4.76 3.21
C LEU A 362 -18.94 5.78 2.67
N ARG A 363 -18.63 6.79 3.49
CA ARG A 363 -17.77 7.93 3.13
C ARG A 363 -16.51 7.90 3.97
N TRP A 364 -15.62 6.98 3.64
CA TRP A 364 -14.37 6.80 4.38
C TRP A 364 -13.35 7.88 4.02
N GLN A 365 -12.35 8.12 4.87
CA GLN A 365 -11.29 9.08 4.56
C GLN A 365 -10.33 8.49 3.50
N PRO A 366 -9.92 9.28 2.49
CA PRO A 366 -8.98 8.83 1.47
C PRO A 366 -7.55 8.77 2.03
N SER A 367 -6.74 7.79 1.61
CA SER A 367 -5.34 7.69 2.04
C SER A 367 -4.37 8.56 1.24
N ALA A 368 -4.61 8.66 -0.07
CA ALA A 368 -3.84 9.44 -1.03
C ALA A 368 -4.84 10.11 -1.98
N GLY A 369 -5.66 11.00 -1.43
CA GLY A 369 -6.73 11.68 -2.18
C GLY A 369 -6.36 13.08 -2.66
N LEU A 370 -5.21 13.61 -2.24
CA LEU A 370 -4.79 14.98 -2.50
C LEU A 370 -3.87 15.04 -3.71
N MET A 371 -4.37 15.58 -4.82
CA MET A 371 -3.54 15.82 -6.00
C MET A 371 -2.49 16.87 -5.68
N ALA A 372 -1.25 16.61 -6.05
CA ALA A 372 -0.12 17.48 -5.81
C ALA A 372 0.88 17.48 -6.98
N ILE A 373 1.74 18.49 -6.99
CA ILE A 373 2.88 18.61 -7.88
C ILE A 373 4.15 18.64 -7.04
N CYS A 374 5.06 17.73 -7.33
CA CYS A 374 6.36 17.60 -6.68
C CYS A 374 7.46 18.07 -7.65
N PRO A 375 8.05 19.26 -7.45
CA PRO A 375 9.21 19.71 -8.21
C PRO A 375 10.43 18.83 -7.96
N ASN A 376 11.24 18.57 -8.97
CA ASN A 376 12.51 17.87 -8.81
C ASN A 376 13.61 18.78 -8.23
N LEU A 377 13.68 18.88 -6.91
CA LEU A 377 14.67 19.65 -6.16
C LEU A 377 16.10 19.10 -6.29
N SER A 378 16.27 17.92 -6.91
CA SER A 378 17.57 17.36 -7.26
C SER A 378 17.83 17.32 -8.77
N HIS A 379 17.17 18.19 -9.54
CA HIS A 379 17.21 18.19 -11.00
C HIS A 379 18.65 18.17 -11.57
N ALA A 380 18.85 17.45 -12.68
CA ALA A 380 20.16 17.32 -13.31
C ALA A 380 20.63 18.65 -13.95
N ASP A 381 19.72 19.41 -14.57
CA ASP A 381 19.97 20.79 -15.01
C ASP A 381 20.16 21.71 -13.79
N PRO A 382 21.36 22.29 -13.59
CA PRO A 382 21.63 23.14 -12.44
C PRO A 382 20.80 24.44 -12.41
N VAL A 383 20.39 24.96 -13.57
CA VAL A 383 19.53 26.17 -13.65
C VAL A 383 18.15 25.86 -13.09
N LEU A 384 17.58 24.71 -13.47
CA LEU A 384 16.29 24.27 -12.93
C LEU A 384 16.39 23.87 -11.47
N ARG A 385 17.49 23.22 -11.06
CA ARG A 385 17.72 22.87 -9.65
C ARG A 385 17.79 24.11 -8.76
N GLU A 386 18.49 25.16 -9.18
CA GLU A 386 18.53 26.43 -8.47
C GLU A 386 17.14 27.08 -8.41
N LEU A 387 16.43 27.11 -9.54
CA LEU A 387 15.09 27.69 -9.63
C LEU A 387 14.07 26.96 -8.76
N PHE A 388 14.01 25.63 -8.85
CA PHE A 388 13.11 24.80 -8.05
C PHE A 388 13.47 24.83 -6.57
N GLY A 389 14.75 25.02 -6.23
CA GLY A 389 15.24 25.18 -4.86
C GLY A 389 14.78 26.48 -4.19
N ASP A 390 14.43 27.54 -4.93
CA ASP A 390 13.94 28.79 -4.35
C ASP A 390 12.47 28.69 -3.92
N VAL A 391 12.21 28.85 -2.62
CA VAL A 391 10.84 28.83 -2.06
C VAL A 391 9.92 29.86 -2.69
N ARG A 392 10.44 31.01 -3.14
CA ARG A 392 9.63 32.05 -3.80
C ARG A 392 9.13 31.59 -5.17
N PHE A 393 9.89 30.75 -5.87
CA PHE A 393 9.42 30.14 -7.10
C PHE A 393 8.26 29.17 -6.83
N ARG A 394 8.40 28.29 -5.83
CA ARG A 394 7.34 27.35 -5.43
C ARG A 394 6.09 28.08 -4.92
N ALA A 395 6.26 29.14 -4.13
CA ALA A 395 5.19 30.01 -3.68
C ALA A 395 4.45 30.66 -4.86
N ALA A 396 5.18 31.17 -5.87
CA ALA A 396 4.56 31.72 -7.08
C ALA A 396 3.77 30.68 -7.87
N LEU A 397 4.30 29.46 -8.02
CA LEU A 397 3.58 28.36 -8.64
C LEU A 397 2.31 28.00 -7.88
N SER A 398 2.35 28.02 -6.54
CA SER A 398 1.19 27.75 -5.69
C SER A 398 0.12 28.84 -5.80
N HIS A 399 0.49 30.11 -5.67
CA HIS A 399 -0.44 31.24 -5.80
C HIS A 399 -1.11 31.31 -7.17
N ALA A 400 -0.44 30.81 -8.22
CA ALA A 400 -1.01 30.79 -9.55
C ALA A 400 -2.13 29.76 -9.74
N VAL A 401 -2.29 28.76 -8.87
CA VAL A 401 -3.32 27.72 -9.03
C VAL A 401 -4.67 28.18 -8.47
N ASN A 402 -5.70 28.18 -9.32
CA ASN A 402 -7.07 28.47 -8.90
C ASN A 402 -7.75 27.21 -8.33
N ARG A 403 -7.47 26.90 -7.07
CA ARG A 403 -7.96 25.68 -6.39
C ARG A 403 -9.46 25.68 -6.17
N GLU A 404 -10.08 26.85 -6.00
CA GLU A 404 -11.53 26.98 -5.88
C GLU A 404 -12.24 26.62 -7.20
N GLU A 405 -11.77 27.14 -8.34
CA GLU A 405 -12.30 26.74 -9.67
C GLU A 405 -12.11 25.24 -9.91
N MET A 406 -10.97 24.68 -9.50
CA MET A 406 -10.69 23.24 -9.59
C MET A 406 -11.65 22.42 -8.73
N ASN A 407 -11.88 22.83 -7.48
CA ASN A 407 -12.80 22.17 -6.56
C ASN A 407 -14.25 22.22 -7.07
N ASP A 408 -14.72 23.39 -7.51
CA ASP A 408 -16.06 23.57 -8.06
C ASP A 408 -16.28 22.71 -9.31
N THR A 409 -15.30 22.69 -10.23
CA THR A 409 -15.43 22.03 -11.53
C THR A 409 -15.33 20.50 -11.40
N LEU A 410 -14.40 20.00 -10.58
CA LEU A 410 -14.08 18.57 -10.53
C LEU A 410 -14.77 17.83 -9.39
N LEU A 411 -15.10 18.52 -8.29
CA LEU A 411 -15.64 17.90 -7.07
C LEU A 411 -16.94 18.53 -6.57
N GLY A 412 -17.49 19.51 -7.31
CA GLY A 412 -18.72 20.21 -6.94
C GLY A 412 -18.58 21.06 -5.68
N GLY A 413 -17.37 21.55 -5.39
CA GLY A 413 -17.08 22.40 -4.23
C GLY A 413 -16.93 21.65 -2.91
N LEU A 414 -16.87 20.31 -2.93
CA LEU A 414 -16.78 19.49 -1.72
C LEU A 414 -15.35 19.12 -1.33
N GLY A 415 -14.39 19.25 -2.25
CA GLY A 415 -13.00 18.86 -2.04
C GLY A 415 -12.27 19.66 -0.98
N VAL A 416 -11.10 19.15 -0.62
CA VAL A 416 -10.22 19.72 0.41
C VAL A 416 -9.08 20.49 -0.27
N ILE A 417 -8.90 21.76 0.09
CA ILE A 417 -7.85 22.63 -0.44
C ILE A 417 -6.74 22.76 0.61
N ARG A 418 -5.59 22.11 0.38
CA ARG A 418 -4.41 22.16 1.26
C ARG A 418 -3.14 21.66 0.55
N HIS A 419 -1.99 21.90 1.16
CA HIS A 419 -0.74 21.19 0.87
C HIS A 419 -0.72 19.79 1.50
N PRO A 420 0.01 18.82 0.90
CA PRO A 420 0.02 17.44 1.37
C PRO A 420 0.97 17.27 2.56
N ILE A 421 0.46 17.66 3.73
CA ILE A 421 1.14 17.62 5.03
C ILE A 421 0.24 16.94 6.06
N ALA A 422 0.85 16.42 7.13
CA ALA A 422 0.15 15.81 8.25
C ALA A 422 -1.09 16.61 8.65
N THR A 423 -2.18 15.89 8.89
CA THR A 423 -3.47 16.44 9.33
C THR A 423 -3.70 16.13 10.81
N GLU A 424 -4.77 16.64 11.38
CA GLU A 424 -5.17 16.46 12.78
C GLU A 424 -5.30 14.99 13.22
N SER A 425 -5.42 14.06 12.27
CA SER A 425 -5.42 12.61 12.54
C SER A 425 -4.03 12.02 12.78
N SER A 426 -2.96 12.80 12.64
CA SER A 426 -1.56 12.37 12.75
C SER A 426 -0.89 12.96 13.99
N ASP A 427 -0.09 12.15 14.70
CA ASP A 427 0.74 12.62 15.82
C ASP A 427 1.71 13.74 15.41
N TYR A 428 2.09 13.75 14.13
CA TYR A 428 3.03 14.71 13.54
C TYR A 428 2.36 16.01 13.05
N TYR A 429 1.06 16.18 13.28
CA TYR A 429 0.36 17.41 12.93
C TYR A 429 1.01 18.64 13.55
N VAL A 430 1.12 19.69 12.74
CA VAL A 430 1.49 21.03 13.17
C VAL A 430 0.28 21.93 12.96
N GLU A 431 -0.19 22.56 14.04
CA GLU A 431 -1.40 23.40 14.02
C GLU A 431 -1.28 24.52 12.98
N GLY A 432 -2.28 24.60 12.10
CA GLY A 432 -2.34 25.61 11.03
C GLY A 432 -1.40 25.37 9.83
N SER A 433 -0.73 24.22 9.78
CA SER A 433 0.08 23.84 8.60
C SER A 433 -0.80 23.40 7.42
N GLY A 434 -0.26 23.55 6.21
CA GLY A 434 -0.89 23.11 4.97
C GLY A 434 -1.63 24.20 4.19
N GLU A 435 -1.69 25.42 4.71
CA GLU A 435 -2.38 26.56 4.05
C GLU A 435 -1.42 27.59 3.45
N ARG A 436 -0.11 27.40 3.61
CA ARG A 436 0.88 28.39 3.21
C ARG A 436 0.90 28.61 1.69
N PHE A 437 0.76 29.86 1.24
CA PHE A 437 0.76 30.24 -0.18
C PHE A 437 -0.37 29.62 -1.01
N ILE A 438 -1.51 29.32 -0.39
CA ILE A 438 -2.61 28.61 -1.04
C ILE A 438 -3.58 29.54 -1.77
N GLU A 439 -3.59 30.83 -1.42
CA GLU A 439 -4.50 31.81 -2.00
C GLU A 439 -4.23 32.00 -3.49
N TYR A 440 -5.28 31.98 -4.32
CA TYR A 440 -5.14 32.28 -5.75
C TYR A 440 -4.91 33.78 -5.97
N ASP A 441 -3.67 34.15 -6.29
CA ASP A 441 -3.23 35.52 -6.51
C ASP A 441 -2.17 35.58 -7.63
N VAL A 442 -2.64 35.87 -8.84
CA VAL A 442 -1.78 35.96 -10.04
C VAL A 442 -0.81 37.15 -9.96
N ASP A 443 -1.19 38.24 -9.29
CA ASP A 443 -0.35 39.42 -9.16
C ASP A 443 0.81 39.14 -8.20
N GLU A 444 0.53 38.49 -7.07
CA GLU A 444 1.56 38.06 -6.12
C GLU A 444 2.49 37.01 -6.73
N ALA A 445 1.95 36.04 -7.48
CA ALA A 445 2.76 35.08 -8.22
C ALA A 445 3.71 35.78 -9.20
N ASN A 446 3.23 36.76 -9.98
CA ASN A 446 4.10 37.53 -10.88
C ASN A 446 5.14 38.37 -10.12
N ARG A 447 4.77 38.98 -8.98
CA ARG A 447 5.69 39.75 -8.14
C ARG A 447 6.85 38.88 -7.62
N LEU A 448 6.55 37.68 -7.14
CA LEU A 448 7.55 36.73 -6.65
C LEU A 448 8.50 36.26 -7.77
N LEU A 449 7.98 35.97 -8.96
CA LEU A 449 8.80 35.61 -10.14
C LEU A 449 9.72 36.76 -10.58
N ASP A 450 9.21 38.00 -10.55
CA ASP A 450 10.01 39.18 -10.89
C ASP A 450 11.12 39.43 -9.86
N GLU A 451 10.84 39.20 -8.57
CA GLU A 451 11.80 39.34 -7.47
C GLU A 451 13.02 38.40 -7.62
N ILE A 452 12.80 37.19 -8.13
CA ILE A 452 13.87 36.22 -8.44
C ILE A 452 14.48 36.42 -9.83
N GLY A 453 14.14 37.50 -10.52
CA GLY A 453 14.79 37.93 -11.76
C GLY A 453 14.20 37.37 -13.06
N LEU A 454 13.06 36.69 -13.03
CA LEU A 454 12.44 36.08 -14.22
C LEU A 454 11.65 37.07 -15.09
N THR A 455 12.10 38.32 -15.22
CA THR A 455 11.31 39.41 -15.83
C THR A 455 11.24 39.36 -17.36
N GLN A 456 12.16 38.66 -18.01
CA GLN A 456 12.23 38.61 -19.48
C GLN A 456 11.21 37.62 -20.03
N ARG A 457 10.60 37.93 -21.19
CA ARG A 457 9.62 37.07 -21.87
C ARG A 457 9.93 36.95 -23.37
N ASN A 458 9.57 35.82 -23.97
CA ASN A 458 9.63 35.62 -25.42
C ASN A 458 8.39 36.25 -26.13
N GLY A 459 8.32 36.09 -27.46
CA GLY A 459 7.22 36.65 -28.27
C GLY A 459 5.83 36.08 -27.96
N ASP A 460 5.76 34.91 -27.33
CA ASP A 460 4.51 34.25 -26.93
C ASP A 460 4.14 34.54 -25.46
N GLY A 461 4.91 35.40 -24.78
CA GLY A 461 4.67 35.80 -23.39
C GLY A 461 5.24 34.83 -22.34
N THR A 462 5.92 33.75 -22.74
CA THR A 462 6.60 32.83 -21.81
C THR A 462 7.83 33.49 -21.22
N ARG A 463 8.00 33.41 -19.90
CA ARG A 463 9.17 33.88 -19.17
C ARG A 463 10.43 33.12 -19.62
N LEU A 464 11.58 33.78 -19.54
CA LEU A 464 12.87 33.20 -19.88
C LEU A 464 13.68 32.89 -18.62
N ARG A 465 14.34 31.73 -18.63
CA ARG A 465 15.38 31.32 -17.69
C ARG A 465 16.59 32.25 -17.77
N ALA A 466 17.46 32.16 -16.77
CA ALA A 466 18.73 32.90 -16.72
C ALA A 466 19.66 32.60 -17.92
N ASP A 467 19.53 31.43 -18.54
CA ASP A 467 20.27 31.03 -19.74
C ASP A 467 19.56 31.38 -21.06
N GLY A 468 18.40 32.06 -21.00
CA GLY A 468 17.63 32.52 -22.15
C GLY A 468 16.66 31.49 -22.75
N ALA A 469 16.63 30.25 -22.24
CA ALA A 469 15.61 29.28 -22.64
C ALA A 469 14.23 29.64 -22.04
N PRO A 470 13.11 29.31 -22.70
CA PRO A 470 11.78 29.55 -22.14
C PRO A 470 11.54 28.69 -20.89
N LEU A 471 10.74 29.19 -19.94
CA LEU A 471 10.18 28.40 -18.84
C LEU A 471 9.06 27.50 -19.38
N GLU A 472 9.47 26.35 -19.89
CA GLU A 472 8.61 25.27 -20.35
C GLU A 472 8.98 24.01 -19.57
N PHE A 473 7.99 23.38 -18.93
CA PHE A 473 8.18 22.23 -18.05
C PHE A 473 7.26 21.07 -18.41
N VAL A 474 7.64 19.86 -17.99
CA VAL A 474 6.83 18.65 -18.12
C VAL A 474 6.30 18.20 -16.76
N ILE A 475 4.98 18.05 -16.62
CA ILE A 475 4.37 17.32 -15.49
C ILE A 475 4.20 15.87 -15.93
N THR A 476 4.99 14.97 -15.34
CA THR A 476 4.91 13.53 -15.57
C THR A 476 4.02 12.90 -14.49
N TYR A 477 3.07 12.06 -14.88
CA TYR A 477 2.14 11.44 -13.93
C TYR A 477 1.68 10.06 -14.39
N LEU A 478 1.23 9.24 -13.44
CA LEU A 478 0.51 8.00 -13.71
C LEU A 478 -0.91 8.30 -14.16
N ASP A 479 -1.30 7.72 -15.28
CA ASP A 479 -2.69 7.79 -15.72
C ASP A 479 -3.53 6.77 -14.93
N PHE A 480 -4.52 7.24 -14.18
CA PHE A 480 -5.47 6.40 -13.45
C PHE A 480 -6.85 7.05 -13.43
N ASP A 481 -7.88 6.21 -13.54
CA ASP A 481 -9.28 6.66 -13.68
C ASP A 481 -10.05 6.65 -12.35
N ALA A 482 -9.55 5.93 -11.34
CA ALA A 482 -10.21 5.80 -10.04
C ALA A 482 -9.92 7.02 -9.15
N GLY A 483 -10.80 8.02 -9.18
CA GLY A 483 -10.72 9.21 -8.32
C GLY A 483 -10.85 10.52 -9.08
N LEU A 484 -9.86 11.41 -8.93
CA LEU A 484 -9.70 12.61 -9.73
C LEU A 484 -8.84 12.28 -10.96
N ALA A 485 -9.38 12.48 -12.16
CA ALA A 485 -8.63 12.28 -13.39
C ALA A 485 -7.41 13.24 -13.42
N PRO A 486 -6.17 12.73 -13.38
CA PRO A 486 -4.98 13.59 -13.34
C PRO A 486 -4.88 14.53 -14.54
N THR A 487 -5.36 14.08 -15.71
CA THR A 487 -5.41 14.90 -16.93
C THR A 487 -6.20 16.19 -16.74
N ASP A 488 -7.40 16.13 -16.14
CA ASP A 488 -8.24 17.31 -15.95
C ASP A 488 -7.59 18.29 -14.95
N VAL A 489 -7.03 17.76 -13.87
CA VAL A 489 -6.32 18.53 -12.84
C VAL A 489 -5.13 19.28 -13.44
N PHE A 490 -4.26 18.59 -14.18
CA PHE A 490 -3.05 19.20 -14.71
C PHE A 490 -3.30 20.10 -15.93
N GLU A 491 -4.40 19.93 -16.66
CA GLU A 491 -4.83 20.89 -17.69
C GLU A 491 -5.27 22.23 -17.08
N MET A 492 -5.94 22.21 -15.92
CA MET A 492 -6.26 23.45 -15.19
C MET A 492 -5.00 24.14 -14.68
N VAL A 493 -4.03 23.39 -14.14
CA VAL A 493 -2.71 23.93 -13.77
C VAL A 493 -2.00 24.54 -14.97
N ARG A 494 -2.00 23.86 -16.13
CA ARG A 494 -1.40 24.38 -17.37
C ARG A 494 -2.02 25.72 -17.78
N LYS A 495 -3.35 25.85 -17.72
CA LYS A 495 -4.07 27.10 -18.00
C LYS A 495 -3.63 28.20 -17.03
N ASN A 496 -3.63 27.91 -15.74
CA ASN A 496 -3.28 28.84 -14.68
C ASN A 496 -1.81 29.33 -14.76
N TRP A 497 -0.85 28.42 -14.91
CA TRP A 497 0.56 28.79 -15.00
C TRP A 497 0.91 29.57 -16.28
N ALA A 498 0.13 29.42 -17.36
CA ALA A 498 0.28 30.24 -18.55
C ALA A 498 0.05 31.74 -18.26
N GLU A 499 -0.81 32.10 -17.30
CA GLU A 499 -1.10 33.49 -16.91
C GLU A 499 0.11 34.19 -16.29
N ILE A 500 0.96 33.43 -15.59
CA ILE A 500 2.22 33.93 -15.03
C ILE A 500 3.40 33.76 -16.00
N GLY A 501 3.16 33.27 -17.22
CA GLY A 501 4.17 33.10 -18.26
C GLY A 501 4.98 31.81 -18.16
N ILE A 502 4.44 30.77 -17.54
CA ILE A 502 5.07 29.44 -17.47
C ILE A 502 4.28 28.48 -18.36
N LYS A 503 4.98 27.78 -19.24
CA LYS A 503 4.37 26.78 -20.12
C LYS A 503 4.54 25.39 -19.52
N VAL A 504 3.51 24.57 -19.61
CA VAL A 504 3.53 23.19 -19.11
C VAL A 504 3.06 22.23 -20.20
N VAL A 505 3.68 21.05 -20.23
CA VAL A 505 3.26 19.89 -21.02
C VAL A 505 2.92 18.75 -20.07
N SER A 506 1.70 18.22 -20.19
CA SER A 506 1.23 17.04 -19.48
C SER A 506 1.78 15.77 -20.13
N ARG A 507 2.36 14.86 -19.34
CA ARG A 507 2.94 13.59 -19.80
C ARG A 507 2.41 12.41 -18.98
N PRO A 508 1.23 11.84 -19.34
CA PRO A 508 0.78 10.58 -18.77
C PRO A 508 1.73 9.45 -19.20
N VAL A 509 2.05 8.56 -18.28
CA VAL A 509 2.91 7.38 -18.50
C VAL A 509 2.36 6.15 -17.76
N ASP A 510 2.74 4.96 -18.20
CA ASP A 510 2.45 3.73 -17.48
C ASP A 510 3.33 3.56 -16.23
N GLN A 511 2.93 2.65 -15.34
CA GLN A 511 3.61 2.38 -14.07
C GLN A 511 5.10 2.06 -14.21
N THR A 512 5.48 1.29 -15.23
CA THR A 512 6.89 0.91 -15.42
C THR A 512 7.71 2.12 -15.82
N LEU A 513 7.26 2.87 -16.84
CA LEU A 513 7.96 4.07 -17.29
C LEU A 513 8.01 5.17 -16.22
N TYR A 514 6.93 5.34 -15.45
CA TYR A 514 6.90 6.28 -14.33
C TYR A 514 7.99 5.99 -13.29
N THR A 515 8.09 4.74 -12.85
CA THR A 515 9.14 4.31 -11.92
C THR A 515 10.54 4.52 -12.50
N GLU A 516 10.75 4.14 -13.77
CA GLU A 516 12.04 4.33 -14.45
C GLU A 516 12.47 5.80 -14.51
N ILE A 517 11.56 6.71 -14.88
CA ILE A 517 11.83 8.15 -14.98
C ILE A 517 12.23 8.73 -13.62
N ARG A 518 11.52 8.37 -12.55
CA ARG A 518 11.83 8.90 -11.22
C ARG A 518 13.16 8.40 -10.69
N MET A 519 13.42 7.08 -10.79
CA MET A 519 14.70 6.50 -10.40
C MET A 519 15.88 7.05 -11.21
N ALA A 520 15.64 7.42 -12.48
CA ALA A 520 16.63 8.06 -13.33
C ALA A 520 16.84 9.56 -13.02
N ASN A 521 16.03 10.16 -12.14
CA ASN A 521 16.03 11.60 -11.85
C ASN A 521 15.77 12.45 -13.12
N ASP A 522 14.90 11.96 -14.03
CA ASP A 522 14.68 12.51 -15.38
C ASP A 522 13.30 13.15 -15.56
N PHE A 523 12.92 14.04 -14.66
CA PHE A 523 11.65 14.78 -14.71
C PHE A 523 11.78 16.19 -14.12
N ASP A 524 10.95 17.12 -14.60
CA ASP A 524 10.80 18.47 -14.03
C ASP A 524 9.87 18.44 -12.82
N PHE A 525 8.64 17.96 -13.04
CA PHE A 525 7.59 17.84 -12.04
C PHE A 525 6.96 16.45 -12.06
N ASP A 526 6.76 15.90 -10.87
CA ASP A 526 6.00 14.67 -10.64
C ASP A 526 4.59 15.04 -10.17
N GLY A 527 3.58 14.68 -10.98
CA GLY A 527 2.18 14.86 -10.67
C GLY A 527 1.59 13.60 -10.05
N VAL A 528 1.09 13.69 -8.82
CA VAL A 528 0.72 12.50 -8.05
C VAL A 528 -0.42 12.79 -7.06
N ALA A 529 -1.16 11.74 -6.69
CA ALA A 529 -2.01 11.77 -5.51
C ALA A 529 -1.14 11.51 -4.27
N HIS A 530 -0.85 12.56 -3.51
CA HIS A 530 0.11 12.55 -2.41
C HIS A 530 -0.59 12.16 -1.08
N PRO A 531 0.01 11.29 -0.26
CA PRO A 531 -0.50 11.01 1.08
C PRO A 531 -0.30 12.22 2.00
N SER A 532 -1.20 12.44 2.95
CA SER A 532 -1.04 13.51 3.94
C SER A 532 -0.49 13.02 5.28
N ASP A 533 -0.61 11.73 5.62
CA ASP A 533 -0.09 11.18 6.87
C ASP A 533 0.67 9.88 6.64
N ASP A 534 1.05 9.20 7.73
CA ASP A 534 1.75 7.91 7.73
C ASP A 534 3.11 7.93 7.00
N PHE A 535 3.69 9.13 6.83
CA PHE A 535 5.00 9.32 6.19
C PHE A 535 6.12 8.59 6.92
N ASP A 536 5.94 8.30 8.21
CA ASP A 536 6.89 7.54 9.01
C ASP A 536 6.98 6.06 8.60
N LEU A 537 5.96 5.53 7.92
CA LEU A 537 6.00 4.22 7.29
C LEU A 537 6.49 4.26 5.84
N GLU A 538 6.40 5.42 5.18
CA GLU A 538 6.85 5.60 3.80
C GLU A 538 7.50 7.00 3.60
N PRO A 539 8.77 7.17 4.02
CA PRO A 539 9.41 8.48 4.06
C PRO A 539 9.62 9.11 2.69
N VAL A 540 9.72 8.34 1.61
CA VAL A 540 10.09 8.81 0.26
C VAL A 540 9.18 9.89 -0.34
N TRP A 541 7.98 10.06 0.23
CA TRP A 541 7.04 11.14 -0.08
C TRP A 541 7.51 12.49 0.48
N PHE A 542 8.15 12.50 1.64
CA PHE A 542 8.51 13.71 2.38
C PHE A 542 10.02 13.89 2.51
N VAL A 543 10.75 12.83 2.83
CA VAL A 543 12.20 12.83 3.02
C VAL A 543 12.85 11.99 1.92
N PRO A 544 13.80 12.54 1.15
CA PRO A 544 14.48 11.78 0.11
C PRO A 544 15.34 10.67 0.72
N THR A 545 14.82 9.46 0.81
CA THR A 545 15.48 8.32 1.49
C THR A 545 15.88 7.22 0.50
N ALA A 546 15.41 7.29 -0.74
CA ALA A 546 15.75 6.38 -1.82
C ALA A 546 15.58 7.06 -3.20
N ASP A 547 16.07 6.42 -4.25
CA ASP A 547 16.02 6.94 -5.63
C ASP A 547 14.61 6.99 -6.24
N ASN A 548 13.62 6.42 -5.57
CA ASN A 548 12.20 6.53 -5.91
C ASN A 548 11.48 7.68 -5.15
N SER A 549 12.20 8.70 -4.66
CA SER A 549 11.58 9.85 -3.98
C SER A 549 10.90 10.81 -4.98
N HIS A 550 9.78 11.43 -4.58
CA HIS A 550 8.95 12.25 -5.47
C HIS A 550 9.52 13.66 -5.77
N THR A 551 10.27 14.25 -4.84
CA THR A 551 10.81 15.62 -4.98
C THR A 551 12.33 15.67 -5.19
N ALA A 552 13.10 14.68 -4.74
CA ALA A 552 14.56 14.74 -4.87
C ALA A 552 15.24 13.35 -4.96
N PRO A 553 14.95 12.55 -6.00
CA PRO A 553 15.43 11.17 -6.09
C PRO A 553 16.96 11.05 -6.12
N ALA A 554 17.70 12.00 -6.69
CA ALA A 554 19.16 11.92 -6.66
C ALA A 554 19.76 12.17 -5.26
N TYR A 555 19.08 12.94 -4.41
CA TYR A 555 19.43 13.06 -2.99
C TYR A 555 19.09 11.79 -2.23
N GLY A 556 17.94 11.18 -2.51
CA GLY A 556 17.56 9.89 -1.92
C GLY A 556 18.51 8.76 -2.31
N LYS A 557 19.00 8.73 -3.55
CA LYS A 557 20.04 7.80 -3.98
C LYS A 557 21.36 8.00 -3.23
N TRP A 558 21.72 9.25 -2.96
CA TRP A 558 22.90 9.56 -2.14
C TRP A 558 22.72 9.07 -0.70
N TYR A 559 21.55 9.28 -0.11
CA TYR A 559 21.24 8.81 1.24
C TYR A 559 21.26 7.27 1.32
N SER A 560 20.55 6.57 0.43
CA SER A 560 20.44 5.10 0.47
C SER A 560 21.77 4.38 0.20
N THR A 561 22.67 5.00 -0.56
CA THR A 561 23.99 4.45 -0.88
C THR A 561 25.12 4.97 0.01
N SER A 562 24.80 5.68 1.09
CA SER A 562 25.79 6.31 1.99
C SER A 562 26.81 7.18 1.22
N GLY A 563 26.33 7.90 0.21
CA GLY A 563 27.09 8.82 -0.63
C GLY A 563 27.92 8.19 -1.75
N ALA A 564 27.79 6.89 -2.01
CA ALA A 564 28.50 6.23 -3.10
C ALA A 564 27.97 6.63 -4.49
N GLU A 565 26.66 6.82 -4.61
CA GLU A 565 25.98 7.25 -5.84
C GLU A 565 25.05 8.45 -5.57
N GLY A 566 24.42 8.98 -6.62
CA GLY A 566 23.49 10.11 -6.49
C GLY A 566 24.18 11.46 -6.37
N MET A 567 23.45 12.44 -5.84
CA MET A 567 23.90 13.83 -5.69
C MET A 567 23.96 14.19 -4.22
N GLN A 568 25.04 14.85 -3.79
CA GLN A 568 25.14 15.35 -2.43
C GLN A 568 23.97 16.32 -2.13
N PRO A 569 23.20 16.10 -1.05
CA PRO A 569 22.10 16.96 -0.66
C PRO A 569 22.56 18.40 -0.38
N SER A 570 21.66 19.36 -0.59
CA SER A 570 21.86 20.72 -0.09
C SER A 570 21.88 20.72 1.45
N PRO A 571 22.42 21.77 2.11
CA PRO A 571 22.39 21.85 3.58
C PRO A 571 20.99 21.69 4.19
N GLU A 572 19.98 22.23 3.52
CA GLU A 572 18.56 22.13 3.89
C GLU A 572 18.04 20.69 3.83
N PHE A 573 18.37 19.94 2.77
CA PHE A 573 17.98 18.54 2.63
C PHE A 573 18.81 17.61 3.52
N GLN A 574 20.07 17.96 3.79
CA GLN A 574 20.87 17.26 4.78
C GLN A 574 20.22 17.37 6.17
N GLN A 575 19.76 18.57 6.57
CA GLN A 575 19.04 18.75 7.83
C GLN A 575 17.73 17.93 7.87
N LEU A 576 16.99 17.87 6.77
CA LEU A 576 15.77 17.05 6.67
C LEU A 576 16.06 15.56 6.88
N MET A 577 17.12 15.05 6.24
CA MET A 577 17.60 13.66 6.41
C MET A 577 18.12 13.39 7.83
N ASP A 578 18.86 14.32 8.42
CA ASP A 578 19.36 14.20 9.79
C ASP A 578 18.18 14.17 10.80
N THR A 579 17.13 14.94 10.54
CA THR A 579 15.90 14.94 11.36
C THR A 579 15.14 13.63 11.22
N TRP A 580 15.09 13.07 10.01
CA TRP A 580 14.56 11.73 9.77
C TRP A 580 15.33 10.65 10.52
N ASP A 581 16.67 10.71 10.51
CA ASP A 581 17.50 9.79 11.28
C ASP A 581 17.25 9.95 12.79
N ALA A 582 17.13 11.17 13.30
CA ALA A 582 16.79 11.42 14.70
C ALA A 582 15.42 10.83 15.08
N MET A 583 14.42 10.98 14.22
CA MET A 583 13.10 10.39 14.39
C MET A 583 13.16 8.86 14.47
N ARG A 584 13.88 8.23 13.53
CA ARG A 584 13.98 6.77 13.43
C ARG A 584 14.75 6.14 14.58
N THR A 585 15.68 6.89 15.16
CA THR A 585 16.59 6.47 16.23
C THR A 585 16.22 7.00 17.61
N ALA A 586 15.05 7.63 17.72
CA ALA A 586 14.56 8.16 18.97
C ALA A 586 14.48 7.07 20.05
N ASP A 587 14.93 7.41 21.25
CA ASP A 587 14.86 6.57 22.44
C ASP A 587 13.50 6.64 23.14
N SER A 588 12.58 7.48 22.65
CA SER A 588 11.24 7.66 23.20
C SER A 588 10.26 8.12 22.13
N ASP A 589 8.97 7.85 22.35
CA ASP A 589 7.90 8.28 21.44
C ASP A 589 7.79 9.82 21.37
N ASP A 590 7.98 10.53 22.48
CA ASP A 590 7.97 12.00 22.50
C ASP A 590 9.06 12.60 21.60
N ALA A 591 10.29 12.07 21.69
CA ALA A 591 11.39 12.52 20.83
C ALA A 591 11.15 12.19 19.35
N ARG A 592 10.54 11.03 19.05
CA ARG A 592 10.12 10.66 17.70
C ARG A 592 9.09 11.64 17.15
N ILE A 593 8.05 11.95 17.93
CA ILE A 593 6.95 12.83 17.54
C ILE A 593 7.46 14.24 17.29
N GLU A 594 8.33 14.77 18.15
CA GLU A 594 8.93 16.10 17.97
C GLU A 594 9.76 16.19 16.69
N ALA A 595 10.60 15.19 16.41
CA ALA A 595 11.36 15.13 15.16
C ALA A 595 10.44 15.03 13.93
N GLY A 596 9.37 14.23 14.00
CA GLY A 596 8.40 14.14 12.92
C GLY A 596 7.65 15.45 12.67
N ARG A 597 7.28 16.19 13.73
CA ARG A 597 6.71 17.55 13.61
C ARG A 597 7.69 18.53 12.99
N ALA A 598 8.98 18.44 13.30
CA ALA A 598 10.00 19.29 12.69
C ALA A 598 10.11 19.04 11.16
N ILE A 599 9.99 17.78 10.71
CA ILE A 599 9.91 17.44 9.27
C ILE A 599 8.68 18.10 8.65
N MET A 600 7.50 17.98 9.27
CA MET A 600 6.27 18.60 8.78
C MET A 600 6.39 20.13 8.74
N GLN A 601 6.91 20.77 9.78
CA GLN A 601 7.17 22.22 9.82
C GLN A 601 8.06 22.66 8.65
N GLN A 602 9.15 21.93 8.38
CA GLN A 602 10.04 22.24 7.27
C GLN A 602 9.32 22.10 5.90
N HIS A 603 8.45 21.10 5.75
CA HIS A 603 7.61 20.94 4.56
C HIS A 603 6.63 22.09 4.37
N ASP A 604 5.98 22.56 5.43
CA ASP A 604 5.06 23.69 5.38
C ASP A 604 5.78 24.98 4.99
N GLU A 605 6.89 25.29 5.65
CA GLU A 605 7.67 26.51 5.41
C GLU A 605 8.21 26.61 3.99
N ASN A 606 8.59 25.46 3.42
CA ASN A 606 9.26 25.40 2.13
C ASN A 606 8.35 24.98 0.98
N VAL A 607 7.16 24.43 1.23
CA VAL A 607 6.23 23.94 0.20
C VAL A 607 6.96 23.05 -0.80
N TYR A 608 7.59 21.96 -0.32
CA TYR A 608 8.31 21.03 -1.20
C TYR A 608 7.38 20.32 -2.18
N ALA A 609 6.11 20.15 -1.81
CA ALA A 609 5.04 19.68 -2.68
C ALA A 609 3.91 20.71 -2.71
N ILE A 610 3.42 21.01 -3.91
CA ILE A 610 2.33 21.96 -4.14
C ILE A 610 1.03 21.17 -4.19
N GLY A 611 0.25 21.20 -3.11
CA GLY A 611 -1.07 20.57 -3.09
C GLY A 611 -2.06 21.35 -3.95
N LEU A 612 -3.01 20.64 -4.56
CA LEU A 612 -4.00 21.19 -5.48
C LEU A 612 -5.39 21.06 -4.87
N VAL A 613 -6.00 19.89 -4.99
CA VAL A 613 -7.32 19.58 -4.43
C VAL A 613 -7.38 18.12 -4.02
N GLY A 614 -8.03 17.86 -2.88
CA GLY A 614 -8.21 16.55 -2.31
C GLY A 614 -9.64 16.05 -2.41
N LEU A 615 -9.79 14.74 -2.57
CA LEU A 615 -11.08 14.08 -2.46
C LEU A 615 -11.73 14.37 -1.10
N PRO A 616 -13.04 14.67 -1.05
CA PRO A 616 -13.75 14.85 0.21
C PRO A 616 -13.85 13.56 1.03
N PHE A 617 -14.02 12.44 0.33
CA PHE A 617 -14.09 11.10 0.89
C PHE A 617 -13.80 10.08 -0.20
N GLN A 618 -13.43 8.88 0.23
CA GLN A 618 -13.33 7.67 -0.55
C GLN A 618 -14.68 6.92 -0.47
N PRO A 619 -15.40 6.70 -1.58
CA PRO A 619 -16.61 5.90 -1.55
C PRO A 619 -16.26 4.44 -1.24
N VAL A 620 -17.04 3.85 -0.34
CA VAL A 620 -17.00 2.41 -0.04
C VAL A 620 -18.41 1.87 -0.13
N ILE A 621 -18.63 0.83 -0.93
CA ILE A 621 -19.92 0.15 -0.96
C ILE A 621 -19.91 -1.04 -0.01
N ALA A 622 -21.01 -1.24 0.71
CA ALA A 622 -21.25 -2.41 1.52
C ALA A 622 -22.69 -2.87 1.33
N LYS A 623 -22.93 -4.17 1.08
CA LYS A 623 -24.28 -4.72 1.05
C LYS A 623 -24.98 -4.48 2.39
N THR A 624 -26.25 -4.09 2.36
CA THR A 624 -27.03 -3.88 3.60
C THR A 624 -27.13 -5.15 4.45
N ALA A 625 -27.08 -6.32 3.80
CA ALA A 625 -27.05 -7.62 4.48
C ALA A 625 -25.69 -7.94 5.12
N LEU A 626 -24.60 -7.30 4.71
CA LEU A 626 -23.28 -7.46 5.30
C LEU A 626 -23.20 -6.62 6.58
N LYS A 627 -22.81 -7.25 7.69
CA LYS A 627 -22.78 -6.65 9.02
C LYS A 627 -21.36 -6.51 9.54
N ASN A 628 -21.22 -5.67 10.57
CA ASN A 628 -19.97 -5.30 11.20
C ASN A 628 -18.95 -4.62 10.28
N VAL A 629 -19.42 -3.93 9.24
CA VAL A 629 -18.59 -3.00 8.47
C VAL A 629 -18.40 -1.74 9.32
N ARG A 630 -17.17 -1.25 9.44
CA ARG A 630 -16.88 -0.04 10.22
C ARG A 630 -17.44 1.21 9.51
N ASP A 631 -18.19 2.04 10.22
CA ASP A 631 -18.90 3.21 9.67
C ASP A 631 -18.72 4.51 10.49
N ASP A 632 -17.55 4.71 11.09
CA ASP A 632 -17.14 5.96 11.76
C ASP A 632 -16.21 6.80 10.87
N GLU A 633 -16.38 6.71 9.55
CA GLU A 633 -15.55 7.35 8.52
C GLU A 633 -14.04 7.04 8.64
N PRO A 634 -13.64 5.75 8.77
CA PRO A 634 -12.24 5.39 8.93
C PRO A 634 -11.41 5.73 7.68
N LYS A 635 -10.08 5.78 7.84
CA LYS A 635 -9.15 5.97 6.72
C LYS A 635 -8.96 4.67 5.93
N LEU A 636 -9.18 4.70 4.61
CA LEU A 636 -8.88 3.59 3.70
C LEU A 636 -7.37 3.52 3.39
N SER A 637 -6.55 3.33 4.42
CA SER A 637 -5.08 3.39 4.30
C SER A 637 -4.45 2.10 3.85
N PHE A 638 -3.50 2.16 2.91
CA PHE A 638 -2.65 1.02 2.55
C PHE A 638 -1.97 0.41 3.78
N TYR A 639 -1.56 1.24 4.73
CA TYR A 639 -0.85 0.80 5.94
C TYR A 639 -1.73 -0.01 6.92
N TYR A 640 -3.05 0.12 6.80
CA TYR A 640 -4.04 -0.68 7.53
C TYR A 640 -4.54 -1.88 6.72
N GLY A 641 -3.96 -2.16 5.55
CA GLY A 641 -4.49 -3.13 4.60
C GLY A 641 -5.80 -2.65 3.97
N ARG A 642 -6.01 -1.34 3.84
CA ARG A 642 -7.18 -0.70 3.23
C ARG A 642 -8.46 -0.99 4.02
N GLU A 643 -9.34 -1.84 3.51
CA GLU A 643 -10.52 -2.33 4.22
C GLU A 643 -10.18 -3.13 5.49
N GLY A 644 -8.91 -3.46 5.71
CA GLY A 644 -8.41 -4.10 6.93
C GLY A 644 -8.73 -3.33 8.21
N ILE A 645 -9.00 -2.02 8.11
CA ILE A 645 -9.48 -1.18 9.22
C ILE A 645 -10.83 -1.64 9.80
N SER A 646 -11.63 -2.37 9.01
CA SER A 646 -12.88 -3.00 9.47
C SER A 646 -12.66 -4.34 10.16
N LYS A 647 -11.43 -4.89 10.18
CA LYS A 647 -11.15 -6.26 10.66
C LYS A 647 -12.04 -7.28 9.94
N PRO A 648 -11.83 -7.52 8.64
CA PRO A 648 -12.81 -8.20 7.82
C PRO A 648 -13.10 -9.66 8.22
N GLU A 649 -12.28 -10.28 9.07
CA GLU A 649 -12.53 -11.62 9.59
C GLU A 649 -13.88 -11.72 10.32
N GLN A 650 -14.37 -10.64 10.92
CA GLN A 650 -15.63 -10.64 11.68
C GLN A 650 -16.85 -10.16 10.86
N LEU A 651 -16.69 -9.90 9.56
CA LEU A 651 -17.81 -9.60 8.67
C LEU A 651 -18.68 -10.85 8.47
N TYR A 652 -20.00 -10.66 8.48
CA TYR A 652 -20.96 -11.74 8.23
C TYR A 652 -22.19 -11.25 7.47
N PHE A 653 -22.89 -12.16 6.79
CA PHE A 653 -24.18 -11.88 6.16
C PHE A 653 -25.32 -12.18 7.15
N ALA A 654 -26.25 -11.23 7.33
CA ALA A 654 -27.36 -11.36 8.28
C ALA A 654 -28.42 -12.41 7.90
N GLU A 655 -28.46 -12.83 6.62
CA GLU A 655 -29.44 -13.77 6.04
C GLU A 655 -28.76 -15.00 5.42
#